data_AF-A0A928RKT8-F1
#
_entry.id   AF-A0A928RKT8-F1
#
_cell.length_a   1.000
_cell.length_b   1.000
_cell.length_c   1.000
_cell.angle_alpha   90.00
_cell.angle_beta   90.00
_cell.angle_gamma   90.00
#
_symmetry.space_group_name_H-M   'P 1'
#
loop_
_entity.id
_entity.type
_entity.pdbx_description
1 polymer ?
#
loop_
_entity_poly.entity_id
_entity_poly.type
_entity_poly.pdbx_seq_one_letter_code
_entity_poly.pdbx_strand_id
1 'polypeptide(L)'
;MIQKHSIYNSIQKCIEGSIDRDCIFPFLWVHGESHERLQEEIEAIYNSGLREFCVESRTHENFCEEQWWSDFTFILEFAASRNMKVWLLDDKHFPTGYANGAIEKKYPHLRRKCVRIVCIDVSGPLAEACLMVPPMDSDEELISASAYLRTGKREEVNGSTGMLLTDNIQNGLIYWNVPKGVWRVFFTIRTNRGPAHFKHYIDMCDAESCKVMLTEIYEPHYIRYQQYFGNTFRGFFSDEPCFANNIGSFKDSLGTPALILPWRQDMISILADKLNIDETEAELRLPALWFNITDKTASIRFQYMDEITKLYRDNFSRMLGDWCRSHDVMYIGHVIEDAGAHTRLGYGSGHFFRAMEGQDMAGMDIVLNQLSPGITNMRHTSGSSAGRAEPDFYHYTINHLATSAAHLDPKKQGRVMCELYGAFGWAEGLPTMRYFTDMMLVGGVNHFVPHAFSAKTEDPDCPPHFYNGGLNPQYPGFKKLMDYTGRMCNILRSGTYCAEVAVYYNAESEWCGGEYIELPAIASTLGRAHIDFDFVPMDYLMEATEFNGEMKIHQCSYKVLLVPYGRILPEALCRQLNNLHDKGVKIMYIGSKPAKTEYGTTENLQGEVISIQNLAGLMTSRGLQMITLSTDTPHLRVLRLKNDTEYAYFFFNPETSLTVDTQVCFEGNPTVIAYDGWKNKTYGVYASQGRYPLMLQPGCGILWCVKEYGDTLPQEEVREWKHFVSGPVKVMLIEGGSTIYEEELQSSNEFKNYARAFPRFGGVIRYEFDYKKDIKALRLGAAGEVSRLWIDGIDMGIEINTPHEFAISGLRQDVRHKVVIEVAVNQGYAYRDRFSVNLLMSPMGIIGPLTVIE
;
A
#
# COMPACT_ATOMS: atom_id res chain seq x y z
N MET A 1 -23.65 17.57 -2.30
CA MET A 1 -22.60 18.55 -2.63
C MET A 1 -21.98 19.04 -1.34
N ILE A 2 -20.84 18.48 -0.96
CA ILE A 2 -20.05 18.98 0.18
C ILE A 2 -19.39 20.26 -0.32
N GLN A 3 -19.67 21.42 0.30
CA GLN A 3 -18.91 22.64 0.05
C GLN A 3 -17.44 22.36 0.39
N LYS A 4 -16.59 22.16 -0.62
CA LYS A 4 -15.15 21.99 -0.39
C LYS A 4 -14.64 23.27 0.27
N HIS A 5 -14.14 23.11 1.49
CA HIS A 5 -13.62 24.22 2.28
C HIS A 5 -12.29 24.69 1.69
N SER A 6 -11.96 25.97 1.84
CA SER A 6 -10.61 26.49 1.55
C SER A 6 -9.55 25.65 2.29
N ILE A 7 -8.45 25.33 1.59
CA ILE A 7 -7.33 24.57 2.15
C ILE A 7 -6.71 25.35 3.31
N TYR A 8 -6.59 26.67 3.14
CA TYR A 8 -6.12 27.53 4.22
C TYR A 8 -7.05 27.52 5.43
N ASN A 9 -8.37 27.49 5.23
CA ASN A 9 -9.30 27.36 6.34
C ASN A 9 -9.12 26.03 7.09
N SER A 10 -8.83 24.93 6.37
CA SER A 10 -8.46 23.65 7.00
C SER A 10 -7.17 23.78 7.83
N ILE A 11 -6.16 24.50 7.33
CA ILE A 11 -4.94 24.80 8.10
C ILE A 11 -5.27 25.61 9.37
N GLN A 12 -6.09 26.65 9.27
CA GLN A 12 -6.48 27.46 10.44
C GLN A 12 -7.23 26.62 11.48
N LYS A 13 -8.16 25.77 11.05
CA LYS A 13 -8.83 24.81 11.95
C LYS A 13 -7.84 23.90 12.68
N CYS A 14 -6.81 23.39 11.99
CA CYS A 14 -5.75 22.60 12.60
C CYS A 14 -4.94 23.41 13.64
N ILE A 15 -4.64 24.69 13.38
CA ILE A 15 -3.94 25.58 14.32
C ILE A 15 -4.79 25.83 15.57
N GLU A 16 -6.10 26.02 15.40
CA GLU A 16 -7.08 26.19 16.48
C GLU A 16 -7.35 24.89 17.27
N GLY A 17 -6.77 23.76 16.86
CA GLY A 17 -6.92 22.46 17.51
C GLY A 17 -8.16 21.67 17.10
N SER A 18 -8.88 22.12 16.07
CA SER A 18 -10.00 21.39 15.46
C SER A 18 -9.46 20.36 14.47
N ILE A 19 -9.13 19.18 15.00
CA ILE A 19 -8.59 18.04 14.23
C ILE A 19 -9.66 16.95 14.18
N ASP A 20 -10.25 16.72 12.99
CA ASP A 20 -10.95 15.47 12.68
C ASP A 20 -9.91 14.34 12.61
N ARG A 21 -10.16 13.22 13.31
CA ARG A 21 -9.28 12.05 13.34
C ARG A 21 -9.99 10.80 12.82
N ASP A 22 -11.13 10.97 12.14
CA ASP A 22 -11.91 9.91 11.47
C ASP A 22 -11.20 9.48 10.16
N CYS A 23 -9.88 9.30 10.24
CA CYS A 23 -8.96 8.90 9.18
C CYS A 23 -7.78 8.09 9.71
N ILE A 24 -7.75 7.76 11.01
CA ILE A 24 -6.72 6.91 11.60
C ILE A 24 -7.42 5.90 12.51
N PHE A 25 -7.33 4.62 12.18
CA PHE A 25 -7.93 3.53 12.94
C PHE A 25 -6.92 2.38 13.05
N PRO A 26 -6.19 2.25 14.16
CA PRO A 26 -5.19 1.20 14.29
C PRO A 26 -5.86 -0.16 14.48
N PHE A 27 -5.12 -1.22 14.19
CA PHE A 27 -5.53 -2.56 14.61
C PHE A 27 -5.49 -2.70 16.13
N LEU A 28 -6.48 -3.40 16.67
CA LEU A 28 -6.54 -3.88 18.05
C LEU A 28 -6.60 -5.40 18.02
N TRP A 29 -5.50 -6.04 18.39
CA TRP A 29 -5.40 -7.49 18.49
C TRP A 29 -6.02 -7.99 19.78
N VAL A 30 -6.91 -8.98 19.64
CA VAL A 30 -7.65 -9.59 20.74
C VAL A 30 -7.50 -11.11 20.71
N HIS A 31 -7.30 -11.72 21.87
CA HIS A 31 -7.02 -13.15 22.05
C HIS A 31 -8.01 -13.83 23.01
N GLY A 32 -9.01 -13.10 23.51
CA GLY A 32 -9.92 -13.55 24.57
C GLY A 32 -9.46 -13.14 25.97
N GLU A 33 -8.75 -12.00 26.08
CA GLU A 33 -8.37 -11.38 27.34
C GLU A 33 -9.60 -10.90 28.14
N SER A 34 -9.41 -10.56 29.43
CA SER A 34 -10.51 -10.04 30.23
C SER A 34 -10.99 -8.67 29.74
N HIS A 35 -12.26 -8.33 30.00
CA HIS A 35 -12.82 -7.01 29.65
C HIS A 35 -12.02 -5.85 30.27
N GLU A 36 -11.42 -6.02 31.45
CA GLU A 36 -10.54 -5.01 32.05
C GLU A 36 -9.29 -4.77 31.19
N ARG A 37 -8.69 -5.83 30.64
CA ARG A 37 -7.52 -5.70 29.77
C ARG A 37 -7.88 -5.09 28.43
N LEU A 38 -9.02 -5.48 27.84
CA LEU A 38 -9.56 -4.85 26.62
C LEU A 38 -9.83 -3.36 26.85
N GLN A 39 -10.41 -3.00 27.99
CA GLN A 39 -10.63 -1.62 28.40
C GLN A 39 -9.31 -0.83 28.47
N GLU A 40 -8.28 -1.38 29.13
CA GLU A 40 -6.98 -0.72 29.23
C GLU A 40 -6.37 -0.43 27.85
N GLU A 41 -6.44 -1.39 26.93
CA GLU A 41 -5.88 -1.24 25.59
C GLU A 41 -6.68 -0.24 24.74
N ILE A 42 -8.02 -0.27 24.80
CA ILE A 42 -8.88 0.70 24.11
C ILE A 42 -8.68 2.11 24.70
N GLU A 43 -8.45 2.23 26.01
CA GLU A 43 -8.08 3.50 26.63
C GLU A 43 -6.72 3.99 26.15
N ALA A 44 -5.75 3.11 25.89
CA ALA A 44 -4.49 3.51 25.28
C ALA A 44 -4.72 4.09 23.86
N ILE A 45 -5.56 3.44 23.04
CA ILE A 45 -5.96 3.99 21.74
C ILE A 45 -6.60 5.37 21.91
N TYR A 46 -7.57 5.50 22.82
CA TYR A 46 -8.28 6.75 23.09
C TYR A 46 -7.34 7.88 23.58
N ASN A 47 -6.41 7.55 24.47
CA ASN A 47 -5.43 8.46 25.05
C ASN A 47 -4.36 8.88 24.04
N SER A 48 -4.13 8.09 23.00
CA SER A 48 -3.33 8.48 21.83
C SER A 48 -4.03 9.52 20.95
N GLY A 49 -5.27 9.89 21.29
CA GLY A 49 -6.10 10.85 20.56
C GLY A 49 -6.98 10.20 19.50
N LEU A 50 -6.83 8.90 19.26
CA LEU A 50 -7.56 8.18 18.22
C LEU A 50 -9.02 7.94 18.67
N ARG A 51 -9.93 7.91 17.70
CA ARG A 51 -11.37 7.74 17.95
C ARG A 51 -11.96 6.58 17.16
N GLU A 52 -11.15 5.88 16.39
CA GLU A 52 -11.53 4.71 15.63
C GLU A 52 -10.48 3.61 15.84
N PHE A 53 -10.85 2.34 15.71
CA PHE A 53 -9.93 1.20 15.66
C PHE A 53 -10.57 0.01 14.94
N CYS A 54 -9.75 -0.89 14.41
CA CYS A 54 -10.18 -2.14 13.77
C CYS A 54 -9.86 -3.33 14.67
N VAL A 55 -10.88 -4.07 15.09
CA VAL A 55 -10.70 -5.30 15.87
C VAL A 55 -10.17 -6.38 14.94
N GLU A 56 -8.99 -6.90 15.26
CA GLU A 56 -8.37 -8.03 14.58
C GLU A 56 -8.92 -9.33 15.17
N SER A 57 -9.76 -10.02 14.41
CA SER A 57 -10.41 -11.27 14.81
C SER A 57 -9.53 -12.50 14.66
N ARG A 58 -8.48 -12.45 13.82
CA ARG A 58 -7.63 -13.61 13.50
C ARG A 58 -7.02 -14.26 14.73
N THR A 59 -6.61 -13.43 15.68
CA THR A 59 -5.96 -13.88 16.93
C THR A 59 -6.93 -14.42 17.97
N HIS A 60 -8.24 -14.23 17.79
CA HIS A 60 -9.25 -14.64 18.75
C HIS A 60 -9.76 -16.06 18.47
N GLU A 61 -9.36 -17.07 19.25
CA GLU A 61 -9.65 -18.50 18.99
C GLU A 61 -11.14 -18.82 18.83
N ASN A 62 -12.00 -18.12 19.57
CA ASN A 62 -13.46 -18.36 19.58
C ASN A 62 -14.24 -17.41 18.66
N PHE A 63 -13.67 -16.96 17.54
CA PHE A 63 -14.34 -16.03 16.61
C PHE A 63 -15.71 -16.56 16.15
N CYS A 64 -16.74 -15.71 16.27
CA CYS A 64 -18.16 -16.05 16.09
C CYS A 64 -18.74 -17.11 17.05
N GLU A 65 -18.08 -17.39 18.17
CA GLU A 65 -18.60 -18.22 19.27
C GLU A 65 -18.92 -17.36 20.51
N GLU A 66 -19.46 -17.97 21.57
CA GLU A 66 -19.96 -17.26 22.77
C GLU A 66 -18.97 -16.26 23.37
N GLN A 67 -17.69 -16.65 23.51
CA GLN A 67 -16.64 -15.77 24.06
C GLN A 67 -16.43 -14.54 23.17
N TRP A 68 -16.34 -14.71 21.85
CA TRP A 68 -16.22 -13.60 20.90
C TRP A 68 -17.42 -12.65 20.98
N TRP A 69 -18.64 -13.20 21.08
CA TRP A 69 -19.83 -12.37 21.20
C TRP A 69 -19.84 -11.56 22.50
N SER A 70 -19.36 -12.13 23.62
CA SER A 70 -19.16 -11.39 24.87
C SER A 70 -18.18 -10.24 24.69
N ASP A 71 -16.99 -10.56 24.18
CA ASP A 71 -15.87 -9.62 24.09
C ASP A 71 -16.18 -8.49 23.09
N PHE A 72 -16.75 -8.82 21.92
CA PHE A 72 -17.14 -7.81 20.92
C PHE A 72 -18.33 -6.95 21.37
N THR A 73 -19.28 -7.50 22.14
CA THR A 73 -20.35 -6.70 22.77
C THR A 73 -19.75 -5.68 23.72
N PHE A 74 -18.82 -6.10 24.58
CA PHE A 74 -18.11 -5.21 25.49
C PHE A 74 -17.36 -4.11 24.73
N ILE A 75 -16.61 -4.47 23.68
CA ILE A 75 -15.86 -3.51 22.85
C ILE A 75 -16.80 -2.46 22.25
N LEU A 76 -17.94 -2.87 21.67
CA LEU A 76 -18.91 -1.95 21.07
C LEU A 76 -19.56 -1.03 22.11
N GLU A 77 -19.99 -1.55 23.26
CA GLU A 77 -20.58 -0.75 24.34
C GLU A 77 -19.58 0.27 24.90
N PHE A 78 -18.35 -0.18 25.14
CA PHE A 78 -17.27 0.66 25.65
C PHE A 78 -16.91 1.76 24.65
N ALA A 79 -16.76 1.42 23.36
CA ALA A 79 -16.49 2.37 22.30
C ALA A 79 -17.63 3.39 22.16
N ALA A 80 -18.89 2.94 22.16
CA ALA A 80 -20.06 3.80 22.09
C ALA A 80 -20.09 4.82 23.25
N SER A 81 -19.78 4.39 24.48
CA SER A 81 -19.73 5.28 25.65
C SER A 81 -18.67 6.39 25.55
N ARG A 82 -17.66 6.23 24.67
CA ARG A 82 -16.58 7.19 24.40
C ARG A 82 -16.71 7.89 23.05
N ASN A 83 -17.83 7.68 22.35
CA ASN A 83 -18.05 8.14 20.98
C ASN A 83 -16.91 7.72 20.04
N MET A 84 -16.42 6.49 20.21
CA MET A 84 -15.45 5.87 19.32
C MET A 84 -16.15 5.04 18.25
N LYS A 85 -15.41 4.74 17.19
CA LYS A 85 -15.85 3.92 16.07
C LYS A 85 -15.07 2.61 16.01
N VAL A 86 -15.73 1.55 15.57
CA VAL A 86 -15.20 0.20 15.53
C VAL A 86 -15.34 -0.34 14.12
N TRP A 87 -14.24 -0.88 13.61
CA TRP A 87 -14.16 -1.71 12.42
C TRP A 87 -13.87 -3.16 12.84
N LEU A 88 -14.13 -4.11 11.95
CA LEU A 88 -13.87 -5.52 12.20
C LEU A 88 -13.13 -6.13 11.01
N LEU A 89 -12.00 -6.80 11.27
CA LEU A 89 -11.39 -7.68 10.29
C LEU A 89 -12.36 -8.85 10.01
N ASP A 90 -12.61 -9.11 8.74
CA ASP A 90 -13.81 -9.84 8.33
C ASP A 90 -13.65 -11.36 8.25
N ASP A 91 -12.63 -11.93 8.91
CA ASP A 91 -12.37 -13.37 8.90
C ASP A 91 -11.56 -13.84 10.12
N LYS A 92 -11.50 -15.16 10.34
CA LYS A 92 -10.66 -15.81 11.36
C LYS A 92 -9.20 -15.98 10.90
N HIS A 93 -8.93 -15.85 9.61
CA HIS A 93 -7.59 -16.02 9.05
C HIS A 93 -7.22 -14.85 8.15
N PHE A 94 -5.92 -14.69 8.01
CA PHE A 94 -5.30 -13.97 6.92
C PHE A 94 -4.71 -14.99 5.93
N PRO A 95 -4.81 -14.75 4.62
CA PRO A 95 -5.69 -13.77 3.98
C PRO A 95 -7.20 -14.02 4.18
N THR A 96 -8.04 -13.01 3.94
CA THR A 96 -9.51 -13.15 3.92
C THR A 96 -9.96 -14.17 2.87
N GLY A 97 -10.94 -15.00 3.23
CA GLY A 97 -11.54 -16.03 2.37
C GLY A 97 -11.59 -17.43 3.01
N TYR A 98 -11.18 -17.57 4.27
CA TYR A 98 -11.35 -18.78 5.06
C TYR A 98 -12.80 -18.96 5.55
N ALA A 99 -13.55 -17.86 5.64
CA ALA A 99 -14.95 -17.82 6.04
C ALA A 99 -15.19 -18.49 7.40
N ASN A 100 -14.36 -18.14 8.40
CA ASN A 100 -14.40 -18.71 9.75
C ASN A 100 -14.41 -20.26 9.78
N GLY A 101 -13.74 -20.90 8.81
CA GLY A 101 -13.64 -22.36 8.68
C GLY A 101 -14.93 -23.05 8.23
N ALA A 102 -15.94 -22.30 7.79
CA ALA A 102 -17.20 -22.86 7.33
C ALA A 102 -17.06 -23.73 6.07
N ILE A 103 -16.08 -23.44 5.21
CA ILE A 103 -15.81 -24.25 4.01
C ILE A 103 -15.43 -25.68 4.39
N GLU A 104 -14.63 -25.89 5.43
CA GLU A 104 -14.32 -27.23 5.91
C GLU A 104 -15.52 -27.88 6.61
N LYS A 105 -16.14 -27.14 7.54
CA LYS A 105 -17.11 -27.70 8.50
C LYS A 105 -18.51 -27.88 7.92
N LYS A 106 -18.94 -27.02 6.98
CA LYS A 106 -20.32 -26.91 6.49
C LYS A 106 -20.44 -26.99 4.97
N TYR A 107 -19.51 -26.39 4.22
CA TYR A 107 -19.62 -26.24 2.76
C TYR A 107 -18.41 -26.77 1.96
N PRO A 108 -17.99 -28.04 2.15
CA PRO A 108 -16.78 -28.57 1.49
C PRO A 108 -16.89 -28.61 -0.04
N HIS A 109 -18.10 -28.58 -0.59
CA HIS A 109 -18.37 -28.54 -2.03
C HIS A 109 -18.20 -27.14 -2.65
N LEU A 110 -18.14 -26.09 -1.83
CA LEU A 110 -17.92 -24.69 -2.24
C LEU A 110 -16.46 -24.27 -2.12
N ARG A 111 -15.55 -25.17 -1.73
CA ARG A 111 -14.12 -24.85 -1.72
C ARG A 111 -13.62 -24.47 -3.12
N ARG A 112 -12.57 -23.66 -3.16
CA ARG A 112 -11.81 -23.30 -4.37
C ARG A 112 -11.66 -24.46 -5.35
N LYS A 113 -11.99 -24.22 -6.62
CA LYS A 113 -11.71 -25.09 -7.76
C LYS A 113 -10.60 -24.49 -8.61
N CYS A 114 -9.65 -25.34 -8.96
CA CYS A 114 -8.52 -24.97 -9.81
C CYS A 114 -8.39 -25.94 -11.00
N VAL A 115 -7.48 -25.60 -11.89
CA VAL A 115 -7.01 -26.45 -12.98
C VAL A 115 -5.48 -26.52 -12.95
N ARG A 116 -4.95 -27.71 -13.25
CA ARG A 116 -3.52 -27.95 -13.46
C ARG A 116 -3.29 -28.66 -14.78
N ILE A 117 -2.06 -28.64 -15.26
CA ILE A 117 -1.67 -29.34 -16.48
C ILE A 117 -0.61 -30.41 -16.20
N VAL A 118 -0.69 -31.53 -16.90
CA VAL A 118 0.39 -32.51 -17.02
C VAL A 118 0.72 -32.67 -18.50
N CYS A 119 1.99 -32.78 -18.85
CA CYS A 119 2.37 -33.04 -20.23
C CYS A 119 3.38 -34.18 -20.34
N ILE A 120 3.29 -34.91 -21.45
CA ILE A 120 4.26 -35.93 -21.85
C ILE A 120 4.67 -35.69 -23.30
N ASP A 121 5.93 -35.99 -23.64
CA ASP A 121 6.41 -35.98 -25.02
C ASP A 121 6.52 -37.41 -25.55
N VAL A 122 6.04 -37.64 -26.77
CA VAL A 122 6.01 -38.93 -27.44
C VAL A 122 6.55 -38.80 -28.86
N SER A 123 7.16 -39.86 -29.39
CA SER A 123 7.75 -39.85 -30.74
C SER A 123 6.97 -40.77 -31.67
N GLY A 124 6.61 -40.27 -32.85
CA GLY A 124 6.01 -41.04 -33.92
C GLY A 124 6.84 -41.03 -35.21
N PRO A 125 6.45 -41.81 -36.24
CA PRO A 125 5.15 -42.47 -36.34
C PRO A 125 5.10 -43.78 -35.55
N LEU A 126 3.96 -44.03 -34.87
CA LEU A 126 3.68 -45.30 -34.20
C LEU A 126 2.18 -45.61 -34.29
N ALA A 127 1.83 -46.69 -34.99
CA ALA A 127 0.45 -47.14 -35.14
C ALA A 127 0.00 -47.93 -33.90
N GLU A 128 -1.30 -47.85 -33.60
CA GLU A 128 -1.97 -48.52 -32.47
C GLU A 128 -1.25 -48.31 -31.13
N ALA A 129 -0.64 -47.13 -30.96
CA ALA A 129 0.03 -46.79 -29.71
C ALA A 129 -1.01 -46.60 -28.59
N CYS A 130 -0.56 -46.83 -27.36
CA CYS A 130 -1.32 -46.48 -26.17
C CYS A 130 -0.50 -45.58 -25.25
N LEU A 131 -1.18 -44.63 -24.61
CA LEU A 131 -0.61 -43.73 -23.61
C LEU A 131 -1.42 -43.84 -22.32
N MET A 132 -0.76 -43.82 -21.17
CA MET A 132 -1.45 -43.80 -19.89
C MET A 132 -1.99 -42.40 -19.63
N VAL A 133 -3.26 -42.32 -19.20
CA VAL A 133 -3.77 -41.12 -18.53
C VAL A 133 -2.95 -40.96 -17.24
N PRO A 134 -2.42 -39.76 -16.93
CA PRO A 134 -1.62 -39.56 -15.72
C PRO A 134 -2.44 -39.87 -14.47
N PRO A 135 -1.79 -40.31 -13.38
CA PRO A 135 -2.48 -40.55 -12.12
C PRO A 135 -3.14 -39.25 -11.63
N MET A 136 -4.36 -39.41 -11.12
CA MET A 136 -5.19 -38.35 -10.58
C MET A 136 -5.58 -38.71 -9.14
N ASP A 137 -5.70 -37.71 -8.29
CA ASP A 137 -6.31 -37.91 -6.98
C ASP A 137 -7.81 -38.21 -7.14
N SER A 138 -8.42 -38.78 -6.10
CA SER A 138 -9.82 -39.21 -6.15
C SER A 138 -10.83 -38.07 -6.39
N ASP A 139 -10.45 -36.82 -6.11
CA ASP A 139 -11.27 -35.61 -6.29
C ASP A 139 -10.88 -34.78 -7.51
N GLU A 140 -9.97 -35.30 -8.35
CA GLU A 140 -9.56 -34.70 -9.60
C GLU A 140 -10.35 -35.27 -10.78
N GLU A 141 -10.53 -34.46 -11.82
CA GLU A 141 -11.26 -34.83 -13.03
C GLU A 141 -10.48 -34.39 -14.26
N LEU A 142 -10.31 -35.30 -15.22
CA LEU A 142 -9.72 -34.97 -16.50
C LEU A 142 -10.71 -34.11 -17.28
N ILE A 143 -10.33 -32.87 -17.59
CA ILE A 143 -11.11 -31.96 -18.43
C ILE A 143 -10.85 -32.28 -19.89
N SER A 144 -9.57 -32.42 -20.27
CA SER A 144 -9.18 -32.62 -21.66
C SER A 144 -7.85 -33.33 -21.80
N ALA A 145 -7.71 -34.17 -22.83
CA ALA A 145 -6.44 -34.64 -23.34
C ALA A 145 -6.25 -34.11 -24.77
N SER A 146 -5.20 -33.34 -25.01
CA SER A 146 -4.89 -32.76 -26.33
C SER A 146 -3.46 -33.02 -26.76
N ALA A 147 -3.22 -33.19 -28.07
CA ALA A 147 -1.90 -33.43 -28.61
C ALA A 147 -1.50 -32.41 -29.68
N TYR A 148 -0.24 -31.99 -29.64
CA TYR A 148 0.34 -31.03 -30.58
C TYR A 148 1.75 -31.43 -31.01
N LEU A 149 2.11 -31.16 -32.26
CA LEU A 149 3.46 -31.36 -32.76
C LEU A 149 4.40 -30.31 -32.16
N ARG A 150 5.57 -30.73 -31.65
CA ARG A 150 6.63 -29.84 -31.17
C ARG A 150 7.24 -29.06 -32.32
N THR A 151 7.47 -27.75 -32.14
CA THR A 151 8.17 -26.93 -33.15
C THR A 151 9.68 -27.09 -33.11
N GLY A 152 10.21 -27.67 -32.02
CA GLY A 152 11.64 -27.76 -31.74
C GLY A 152 12.22 -26.51 -31.06
N LYS A 153 11.42 -25.44 -30.86
CA LYS A 153 11.84 -24.23 -30.16
C LYS A 153 11.40 -24.28 -28.70
N ARG A 154 12.32 -24.65 -27.80
CA ARG A 154 12.04 -24.76 -26.35
C ARG A 154 10.76 -25.56 -26.12
N GLU A 155 9.79 -25.01 -25.38
CA GLU A 155 8.53 -25.65 -25.01
C GLU A 155 7.34 -25.38 -25.96
N GLU A 156 7.57 -24.74 -27.12
CA GLU A 156 6.52 -24.32 -28.05
C GLU A 156 5.92 -25.50 -28.85
N VAL A 157 4.62 -25.41 -29.12
CA VAL A 157 3.86 -26.40 -29.90
C VAL A 157 3.11 -25.76 -31.09
N ASN A 158 2.96 -26.52 -32.17
CA ASN A 158 2.32 -26.05 -33.41
C ASN A 158 0.80 -26.14 -33.32
N GLY A 159 0.13 -25.00 -33.23
CA GLY A 159 -1.31 -24.90 -33.10
C GLY A 159 -2.12 -25.49 -34.25
N SER A 160 -1.60 -25.50 -35.48
CA SER A 160 -2.30 -26.08 -36.64
C SER A 160 -2.39 -27.62 -36.61
N THR A 161 -1.68 -28.26 -35.68
CA THR A 161 -1.61 -29.72 -35.55
C THR A 161 -2.41 -30.27 -34.38
N GLY A 162 -3.08 -29.39 -33.62
CA GLY A 162 -3.82 -29.76 -32.42
C GLY A 162 -4.88 -30.83 -32.69
N MET A 163 -4.98 -31.82 -31.81
CA MET A 163 -6.07 -32.79 -31.81
C MET A 163 -6.51 -33.13 -30.38
N LEU A 164 -7.81 -33.29 -30.19
CA LEU A 164 -8.35 -33.86 -28.96
C LEU A 164 -8.20 -35.38 -28.98
N LEU A 165 -7.76 -35.91 -27.85
CA LEU A 165 -7.60 -37.33 -27.58
C LEU A 165 -8.55 -37.79 -26.45
N THR A 166 -9.35 -36.89 -25.88
CA THR A 166 -10.26 -37.16 -24.75
C THR A 166 -11.21 -38.33 -25.05
N ASP A 167 -11.82 -38.35 -26.24
CA ASP A 167 -12.76 -39.41 -26.65
C ASP A 167 -12.09 -40.77 -26.92
N ASN A 168 -10.76 -40.80 -27.03
CA ASN A 168 -9.99 -42.02 -27.28
C ASN A 168 -9.59 -42.76 -25.99
N ILE A 169 -10.08 -42.31 -24.83
CA ILE A 169 -9.76 -42.89 -23.53
C ILE A 169 -10.62 -44.13 -23.26
N GLN A 170 -9.97 -45.26 -22.96
CA GLN A 170 -10.61 -46.49 -22.52
C GLN A 170 -9.81 -47.11 -21.38
N ASN A 171 -10.47 -47.37 -20.25
CA ASN A 171 -9.85 -47.99 -19.05
C ASN A 171 -8.52 -47.32 -18.61
N GLY A 172 -8.44 -45.97 -18.69
CA GLY A 172 -7.26 -45.21 -18.30
C GLY A 172 -6.13 -45.16 -19.34
N LEU A 173 -6.36 -45.67 -20.56
CA LEU A 173 -5.43 -45.62 -21.68
C LEU A 173 -6.02 -44.78 -22.83
N ILE A 174 -5.20 -43.94 -23.46
CA ILE A 174 -5.51 -43.28 -24.73
C ILE A 174 -4.98 -44.14 -25.86
N TYR A 175 -5.84 -44.59 -26.76
CA TYR A 175 -5.45 -45.30 -27.97
C TYR A 175 -5.31 -44.32 -29.15
N TRP A 176 -4.13 -44.28 -29.78
CA TRP A 176 -3.84 -43.27 -30.79
C TRP A 176 -2.80 -43.74 -31.81
N ASN A 177 -3.01 -43.40 -33.09
CA ASN A 177 -2.00 -43.53 -34.13
C ASN A 177 -1.13 -42.28 -34.15
N VAL A 178 0.02 -42.32 -33.46
CA VAL A 178 0.92 -41.16 -33.33
C VAL A 178 1.51 -40.82 -34.71
N PRO A 179 1.27 -39.62 -35.27
CA PRO A 179 1.84 -39.23 -36.54
C PRO A 179 3.34 -39.01 -36.46
N LYS A 180 4.02 -38.90 -37.62
CA LYS A 180 5.45 -38.60 -37.67
C LYS A 180 5.81 -37.31 -36.92
N GLY A 181 6.83 -37.38 -36.05
CA GLY A 181 7.36 -36.23 -35.31
C GLY A 181 7.31 -36.43 -33.79
N VAL A 182 7.80 -35.42 -33.06
CA VAL A 182 7.71 -35.40 -31.58
C VAL A 182 6.45 -34.63 -31.20
N TRP A 183 5.53 -35.30 -30.52
CA TRP A 183 4.26 -34.75 -30.09
C TRP A 183 4.26 -34.54 -28.59
N ARG A 184 3.69 -33.42 -28.15
CA ARG A 184 3.35 -33.21 -26.75
C ARG A 184 1.88 -33.50 -26.54
N VAL A 185 1.58 -34.34 -25.57
CA VAL A 185 0.22 -34.58 -25.09
C VAL A 185 0.05 -33.85 -23.77
N PHE A 186 -0.98 -33.02 -23.68
CA PHE A 186 -1.39 -32.28 -22.51
C PHE A 186 -2.64 -32.90 -21.90
N PHE A 187 -2.64 -32.99 -20.58
CA PHE A 187 -3.77 -33.40 -19.77
C PHE A 187 -4.15 -32.23 -18.88
N THR A 188 -5.27 -31.59 -19.19
CA THR A 188 -5.85 -30.52 -18.39
C THR A 188 -6.76 -31.16 -17.34
N ILE A 189 -6.47 -30.94 -16.06
CA ILE A 189 -7.09 -31.66 -14.95
C ILE A 189 -7.67 -30.66 -13.96
N ARG A 190 -8.97 -30.75 -13.70
CA ARG A 190 -9.62 -30.03 -12.59
C ARG A 190 -9.08 -30.59 -11.29
N THR A 191 -8.72 -29.71 -10.37
CA THR A 191 -8.12 -30.08 -9.10
C THR A 191 -8.55 -29.13 -8.00
N ASN A 192 -8.59 -29.64 -6.77
CA ASN A 192 -8.67 -28.80 -5.57
C ASN A 192 -7.29 -28.68 -4.90
N ARG A 193 -6.23 -29.16 -5.58
CA ARG A 193 -4.86 -28.96 -5.15
C ARG A 193 -4.56 -27.48 -5.09
N GLY A 194 -3.69 -27.18 -4.15
CA GLY A 194 -3.20 -25.86 -3.90
C GLY A 194 -2.38 -25.93 -2.62
N PRO A 195 -1.98 -24.76 -2.13
CA PRO A 195 -1.15 -24.68 -0.95
C PRO A 195 -1.94 -25.11 0.29
N ALA A 196 -1.29 -25.86 1.19
CA ALA A 196 -1.97 -26.51 2.32
C ALA A 196 -2.74 -25.53 3.22
N HIS A 197 -2.17 -24.34 3.46
CA HIS A 197 -2.78 -23.28 4.26
C HIS A 197 -4.11 -22.76 3.67
N PHE A 198 -4.28 -22.89 2.36
CA PHE A 198 -5.44 -22.40 1.61
C PHE A 198 -6.46 -23.50 1.27
N LYS A 199 -6.32 -24.71 1.82
CA LYS A 199 -7.13 -25.87 1.42
C LYS A 199 -8.65 -25.67 1.62
N HIS A 200 -9.03 -24.85 2.59
CA HIS A 200 -10.41 -24.65 3.04
C HIS A 200 -10.87 -23.20 2.83
N TYR A 201 -10.49 -22.60 1.70
CA TYR A 201 -10.89 -21.25 1.33
C TYR A 201 -12.03 -21.26 0.32
N ILE A 202 -12.80 -20.18 0.30
CA ILE A 202 -13.81 -19.89 -0.71
C ILE A 202 -13.21 -19.91 -2.12
N ASP A 203 -14.07 -20.07 -3.10
CA ASP A 203 -13.75 -19.93 -4.51
C ASP A 203 -14.17 -18.54 -4.99
N MET A 204 -13.19 -17.67 -5.28
CA MET A 204 -13.46 -16.33 -5.81
C MET A 204 -14.19 -16.35 -7.17
N CYS A 205 -14.19 -17.49 -7.87
CA CYS A 205 -14.87 -17.66 -9.15
C CYS A 205 -16.33 -18.11 -9.01
N ASP A 206 -16.83 -18.37 -7.79
CA ASP A 206 -18.16 -18.89 -7.53
C ASP A 206 -18.93 -18.02 -6.53
N ALA A 207 -20.03 -17.41 -6.98
CA ALA A 207 -20.83 -16.48 -6.17
C ALA A 207 -21.40 -17.13 -4.89
N GLU A 208 -21.85 -18.38 -4.97
CA GLU A 208 -22.39 -19.09 -3.80
C GLU A 208 -21.29 -19.38 -2.76
N SER A 209 -20.06 -19.67 -3.21
CA SER A 209 -18.91 -19.78 -2.32
C SER A 209 -18.57 -18.47 -1.63
N CYS A 210 -18.48 -17.34 -2.36
CA CYS A 210 -18.20 -16.03 -1.75
C CYS A 210 -19.28 -15.61 -0.75
N LYS A 211 -20.56 -15.94 -1.02
CA LYS A 211 -21.69 -15.67 -0.13
C LYS A 211 -21.59 -16.37 1.24
N VAL A 212 -20.72 -17.37 1.38
CA VAL A 212 -20.42 -17.98 2.69
C VAL A 212 -19.83 -16.95 3.65
N MET A 213 -19.01 -16.01 3.16
CA MET A 213 -18.51 -14.90 4.00
C MET A 213 -19.67 -14.10 4.61
N LEU A 214 -20.67 -13.74 3.78
CA LEU A 214 -21.84 -13.02 4.26
C LEU A 214 -22.63 -13.84 5.29
N THR A 215 -22.88 -15.11 4.97
CA THR A 215 -23.74 -16.00 5.76
C THR A 215 -23.13 -16.34 7.12
N GLU A 216 -21.82 -16.52 7.19
CA GLU A 216 -21.14 -17.08 8.36
C GLU A 216 -20.48 -16.01 9.23
N ILE A 217 -20.27 -14.81 8.69
CA ILE A 217 -19.62 -13.70 9.40
C ILE A 217 -20.54 -12.47 9.41
N TYR A 218 -20.85 -11.88 8.26
CA TYR A 218 -21.47 -10.56 8.21
C TYR A 218 -22.91 -10.54 8.77
N GLU A 219 -23.75 -11.48 8.35
CA GLU A 219 -25.15 -11.63 8.80
C GLU A 219 -25.24 -11.93 10.32
N PRO A 220 -24.48 -12.88 10.88
CA PRO A 220 -24.44 -13.09 12.33
C PRO A 220 -24.07 -11.86 13.16
N HIS A 221 -23.15 -11.02 12.67
CA HIS A 221 -22.78 -9.76 13.32
C HIS A 221 -23.91 -8.74 13.19
N TYR A 222 -24.51 -8.59 12.02
CA TYR A 222 -25.65 -7.68 11.82
C TYR A 222 -26.83 -8.03 12.72
N ILE A 223 -27.24 -9.30 12.77
CA ILE A 223 -28.37 -9.76 13.61
C ILE A 223 -28.19 -9.37 15.07
N ARG A 224 -26.96 -9.42 15.60
CA ARG A 224 -26.64 -9.10 17.00
C ARG A 224 -26.45 -7.61 17.25
N TYR A 225 -25.88 -6.90 16.27
CA TYR A 225 -25.32 -5.57 16.48
C TYR A 225 -25.92 -4.49 15.57
N GLN A 226 -27.04 -4.75 14.88
CA GLN A 226 -27.70 -3.79 13.99
C GLN A 226 -27.91 -2.41 14.61
N GLN A 227 -28.14 -2.31 15.93
CA GLN A 227 -28.26 -1.00 16.60
C GLN A 227 -26.99 -0.14 16.54
N TYR A 228 -25.83 -0.74 16.29
CA TYR A 228 -24.53 -0.06 16.19
C TYR A 228 -24.12 0.25 14.74
N PHE A 229 -24.77 -0.37 13.74
CA PHE A 229 -24.45 -0.17 12.32
C PHE A 229 -24.76 1.27 11.90
N GLY A 230 -23.88 1.85 11.08
CA GLY A 230 -23.95 3.25 10.66
C GLY A 230 -23.66 4.27 11.77
N ASN A 231 -23.40 3.84 13.01
CA ASN A 231 -23.00 4.71 14.11
C ASN A 231 -21.65 4.31 14.72
N THR A 232 -21.61 3.45 15.74
CA THR A 232 -20.41 2.98 16.43
C THR A 232 -19.66 1.98 15.56
N PHE A 233 -20.38 1.06 14.90
CA PHE A 233 -19.79 0.11 13.97
C PHE A 233 -19.74 0.71 12.56
N ARG A 234 -18.55 0.84 11.99
CA ARG A 234 -18.31 1.52 10.70
C ARG A 234 -18.26 0.60 9.52
N GLY A 235 -17.92 -0.67 9.73
CA GLY A 235 -17.81 -1.62 8.64
C GLY A 235 -16.76 -2.69 8.84
N PHE A 236 -16.47 -3.35 7.73
CA PHE A 236 -15.61 -4.53 7.66
C PHE A 236 -14.31 -4.22 6.90
N PHE A 237 -13.24 -4.88 7.31
CA PHE A 237 -11.92 -4.82 6.70
C PHE A 237 -11.54 -6.20 6.17
N SER A 238 -11.31 -6.35 4.86
CA SER A 238 -10.68 -7.56 4.30
C SER A 238 -9.17 -7.38 4.16
N ASP A 239 -8.44 -8.40 4.56
CA ASP A 239 -6.97 -8.40 4.54
C ASP A 239 -6.45 -9.36 3.45
N GLU A 240 -5.79 -8.81 2.44
CA GLU A 240 -5.15 -9.52 1.32
C GLU A 240 -5.96 -10.62 0.58
N PRO A 241 -7.30 -10.55 0.41
CA PRO A 241 -8.07 -11.61 -0.24
C PRO A 241 -7.48 -11.98 -1.61
N CYS A 242 -7.24 -13.27 -1.83
CA CYS A 242 -6.57 -13.79 -3.02
C CYS A 242 -7.32 -14.99 -3.62
N PHE A 243 -6.96 -15.37 -4.85
CA PHE A 243 -7.48 -16.61 -5.44
C PHE A 243 -6.98 -17.86 -4.73
N ALA A 244 -5.90 -17.75 -3.95
CA ALA A 244 -5.34 -18.83 -3.14
C ALA A 244 -4.95 -20.09 -3.95
N ASN A 245 -4.76 -19.93 -5.26
CA ASN A 245 -4.48 -21.01 -6.22
C ASN A 245 -3.03 -21.50 -6.13
N ASN A 246 -2.08 -20.65 -5.71
CA ASN A 246 -0.67 -20.99 -5.64
C ASN A 246 0.09 -20.17 -4.57
N ILE A 247 1.00 -20.78 -3.81
CA ILE A 247 2.02 -20.09 -2.96
C ILE A 247 3.28 -19.97 -3.83
N GLY A 248 3.09 -19.47 -5.05
CA GLY A 248 4.13 -19.34 -6.05
C GLY A 248 5.08 -18.19 -5.73
N SER A 249 5.81 -17.71 -6.74
CA SER A 249 6.46 -16.40 -6.65
C SER A 249 5.43 -15.27 -6.86
N PHE A 250 5.69 -14.07 -6.33
CA PHE A 250 5.02 -12.83 -6.78
C PHE A 250 5.17 -12.57 -8.30
N LYS A 251 6.05 -13.32 -8.97
CA LYS A 251 6.31 -13.25 -10.42
C LYS A 251 5.56 -14.30 -11.23
N ASP A 252 4.81 -15.19 -10.59
CA ASP A 252 4.08 -16.23 -11.30
C ASP A 252 3.02 -15.62 -12.21
N SER A 253 3.04 -16.02 -13.47
CA SER A 253 2.14 -15.54 -14.53
C SER A 253 1.81 -16.66 -15.50
N LEU A 254 0.78 -16.46 -16.33
CA LEU A 254 0.42 -17.41 -17.39
C LEU A 254 1.62 -17.71 -18.30
N GLY A 255 1.70 -18.94 -18.79
CA GLY A 255 2.89 -19.44 -19.48
C GLY A 255 3.92 -20.12 -18.56
N THR A 256 3.60 -20.30 -17.27
CA THR A 256 4.43 -21.03 -16.30
C THR A 256 3.91 -22.46 -16.13
N PRO A 257 4.67 -23.52 -16.52
CA PRO A 257 4.17 -24.89 -16.55
C PRO A 257 3.66 -25.47 -15.21
N ALA A 258 4.21 -25.01 -14.08
CA ALA A 258 3.85 -25.52 -12.75
C ALA A 258 2.68 -24.77 -12.09
N LEU A 259 2.15 -23.73 -12.73
CA LEU A 259 1.13 -22.86 -12.15
C LEU A 259 -0.21 -23.59 -12.07
N ILE A 260 -0.81 -23.60 -10.88
CA ILE A 260 -2.21 -23.99 -10.68
C ILE A 260 -3.07 -22.75 -10.90
N LEU A 261 -4.15 -22.86 -11.67
CA LEU A 261 -4.96 -21.72 -12.10
C LEU A 261 -6.38 -21.80 -11.53
N PRO A 262 -7.00 -20.68 -11.11
CA PRO A 262 -8.42 -20.64 -10.73
C PRO A 262 -9.31 -21.14 -11.86
N TRP A 263 -10.40 -21.84 -11.54
CA TRP A 263 -11.21 -22.49 -12.58
C TRP A 263 -12.70 -22.44 -12.30
N ARG A 264 -13.47 -22.09 -13.35
CA ARG A 264 -14.94 -22.18 -13.38
C ARG A 264 -15.37 -23.29 -14.34
N GLN A 265 -16.44 -24.02 -14.00
CA GLN A 265 -16.83 -25.24 -14.73
C GLN A 265 -17.21 -24.99 -16.21
N ASP A 266 -17.80 -23.85 -16.51
CA ASP A 266 -18.25 -23.39 -17.84
C ASP A 266 -17.20 -22.51 -18.56
N MET A 267 -15.95 -22.47 -18.08
CA MET A 267 -14.89 -21.64 -18.66
C MET A 267 -14.63 -21.96 -20.15
N ILE A 268 -14.78 -23.22 -20.57
CA ILE A 268 -14.65 -23.60 -21.98
C ILE A 268 -15.70 -22.89 -22.84
N SER A 269 -16.97 -22.92 -22.43
CA SER A 269 -18.07 -22.24 -23.12
C SER A 269 -17.85 -20.73 -23.19
N ILE A 270 -17.39 -20.11 -22.09
CA ILE A 270 -17.06 -18.67 -22.07
C ILE A 270 -15.96 -18.36 -23.09
N LEU A 271 -14.87 -19.13 -23.09
CA LEU A 271 -13.77 -18.92 -24.03
C LEU A 271 -14.24 -19.11 -25.48
N ALA A 272 -15.10 -20.10 -25.73
CA ALA A 272 -15.71 -20.34 -27.03
C ALA A 272 -16.49 -19.12 -27.53
N ASP A 273 -17.40 -18.60 -26.69
CA ASP A 273 -18.22 -17.43 -26.99
C ASP A 273 -17.37 -16.17 -27.21
N LYS A 274 -16.43 -15.88 -26.30
CA LYS A 274 -15.58 -14.67 -26.35
C LYS A 274 -14.64 -14.66 -27.54
N LEU A 275 -14.18 -15.83 -27.97
CA LEU A 275 -13.28 -15.97 -29.12
C LEU A 275 -14.02 -16.24 -30.43
N ASN A 276 -15.34 -16.42 -30.37
CA ASN A 276 -16.19 -16.81 -31.51
C ASN A 276 -15.65 -18.07 -32.21
N ILE A 277 -15.43 -19.12 -31.41
CA ILE A 277 -15.00 -20.46 -31.82
C ILE A 277 -15.97 -21.49 -31.22
N ASP A 278 -15.95 -22.73 -31.70
CA ASP A 278 -16.70 -23.80 -31.03
C ASP A 278 -16.01 -24.26 -29.73
N GLU A 279 -16.79 -24.92 -28.86
CA GLU A 279 -16.28 -25.42 -27.57
C GLU A 279 -15.18 -26.46 -27.72
N THR A 280 -15.21 -27.27 -28.78
CA THR A 280 -14.19 -28.30 -29.06
C THR A 280 -12.83 -27.65 -29.34
N GLU A 281 -12.81 -26.57 -30.13
CA GLU A 281 -11.63 -25.75 -30.37
C GLU A 281 -11.20 -25.03 -29.09
N ALA A 282 -12.12 -24.48 -28.28
CA ALA A 282 -11.76 -23.84 -27.01
C ALA A 282 -11.10 -24.85 -26.03
N GLU A 283 -11.67 -26.05 -25.89
CA GLU A 283 -11.12 -27.15 -25.11
C GLU A 283 -9.71 -27.54 -25.61
N LEU A 284 -9.58 -27.70 -26.93
CA LEU A 284 -8.30 -28.03 -27.57
C LEU A 284 -7.21 -27.03 -27.18
N ARG A 285 -7.55 -25.73 -27.10
CA ARG A 285 -6.61 -24.63 -26.86
C ARG A 285 -6.28 -24.36 -25.39
N LEU A 286 -6.89 -25.04 -24.42
CA LEU A 286 -6.61 -24.85 -22.97
C LEU A 286 -5.11 -24.88 -22.60
N PRO A 287 -4.24 -25.71 -23.21
CA PRO A 287 -2.81 -25.68 -22.90
C PRO A 287 -2.12 -24.33 -23.13
N ALA A 288 -2.73 -23.41 -23.89
CA ALA A 288 -2.23 -22.06 -24.11
C ALA A 288 -2.07 -21.26 -22.80
N LEU A 289 -2.80 -21.59 -21.74
CA LEU A 289 -2.66 -20.96 -20.43
C LEU A 289 -1.28 -21.23 -19.78
N TRP A 290 -0.63 -22.34 -20.14
CA TRP A 290 0.67 -22.76 -19.60
C TRP A 290 1.81 -22.75 -20.62
N PHE A 291 1.51 -22.95 -21.90
CA PHE A 291 2.50 -23.11 -22.95
C PHE A 291 2.21 -22.18 -24.13
N ASN A 292 3.25 -21.86 -24.90
CA ASN A 292 3.06 -21.12 -26.14
C ASN A 292 2.62 -22.09 -27.25
N ILE A 293 1.42 -21.85 -27.76
CA ILE A 293 0.89 -22.41 -29.00
C ILE A 293 1.07 -21.35 -30.10
N THR A 294 1.56 -21.75 -31.27
CA THR A 294 1.95 -20.80 -32.34
C THR A 294 0.82 -19.85 -32.78
N ASP A 295 -0.44 -20.23 -32.57
CA ASP A 295 -1.64 -19.41 -32.78
C ASP A 295 -2.44 -19.24 -31.46
N LYS A 296 -3.29 -18.21 -31.40
CA LYS A 296 -4.31 -17.95 -30.36
C LYS A 296 -3.85 -17.89 -28.89
N THR A 297 -2.56 -18.07 -28.57
CA THR A 297 -2.07 -18.04 -27.18
C THR A 297 -2.45 -16.73 -26.47
N ALA A 298 -2.19 -15.59 -27.11
CA ALA A 298 -2.47 -14.29 -26.51
C ALA A 298 -3.97 -14.09 -26.28
N SER A 299 -4.82 -14.39 -27.27
CA SER A 299 -6.27 -14.25 -27.15
C SER A 299 -6.87 -15.18 -26.07
N ILE A 300 -6.40 -16.43 -25.96
CA ILE A 300 -6.87 -17.36 -24.92
C ILE A 300 -6.49 -16.85 -23.52
N ARG A 301 -5.23 -16.46 -23.33
CA ARG A 301 -4.75 -15.95 -22.03
C ARG A 301 -5.46 -14.67 -21.62
N PHE A 302 -5.65 -13.74 -22.58
CA PHE A 302 -6.38 -12.50 -22.35
C PHE A 302 -7.81 -12.77 -21.91
N GLN A 303 -8.59 -13.57 -22.67
CA GLN A 303 -10.00 -13.82 -22.35
C GLN A 303 -10.17 -14.58 -21.04
N TYR A 304 -9.27 -15.53 -20.74
CA TYR A 304 -9.28 -16.23 -19.47
C TYR A 304 -9.02 -15.28 -18.28
N MET A 305 -7.99 -14.43 -18.36
CA MET A 305 -7.68 -13.46 -17.31
C MET A 305 -8.79 -12.41 -17.15
N ASP A 306 -9.33 -11.94 -18.28
CA ASP A 306 -10.41 -10.96 -18.29
C ASP A 306 -11.65 -11.50 -17.55
N GLU A 307 -12.03 -12.75 -17.80
CA GLU A 307 -13.17 -13.39 -17.13
C GLU A 307 -12.88 -13.67 -15.64
N ILE A 308 -11.75 -14.30 -15.31
CA ILE A 308 -11.42 -14.69 -13.92
C ILE A 308 -11.34 -13.46 -13.00
N THR A 309 -10.75 -12.36 -13.47
CA THR A 309 -10.64 -11.14 -12.66
C THR A 309 -11.97 -10.38 -12.55
N LYS A 310 -12.88 -10.49 -13.53
CA LYS A 310 -14.27 -10.00 -13.42
C LYS A 310 -15.09 -10.82 -12.42
N LEU A 311 -14.86 -12.13 -12.35
CA LEU A 311 -15.52 -12.97 -11.35
C LEU A 311 -15.13 -12.61 -9.93
N TYR A 312 -13.83 -12.40 -9.66
CA TYR A 312 -13.40 -11.90 -8.35
C TYR A 312 -14.11 -10.59 -7.99
N ARG A 313 -14.13 -9.63 -8.94
CA ARG A 313 -14.78 -8.33 -8.77
C ARG A 313 -16.26 -8.46 -8.44
N ASP A 314 -17.00 -9.26 -9.19
CA ASP A 314 -18.45 -9.36 -9.07
C ASP A 314 -18.88 -10.27 -7.90
N ASN A 315 -18.24 -11.43 -7.73
CA ASN A 315 -18.63 -12.43 -6.73
C ASN A 315 -18.12 -12.12 -5.33
N PHE A 316 -16.95 -11.52 -5.19
CA PHE A 316 -16.35 -11.23 -3.89
C PHE A 316 -16.44 -9.74 -3.57
N SER A 317 -15.68 -8.91 -4.29
CA SER A 317 -15.47 -7.50 -3.92
C SER A 317 -16.79 -6.70 -3.91
N ARG A 318 -17.52 -6.70 -5.03
CA ARG A 318 -18.81 -5.99 -5.14
C ARG A 318 -19.87 -6.59 -4.23
N MET A 319 -19.95 -7.92 -4.13
CA MET A 319 -20.92 -8.60 -3.27
C MET A 319 -20.81 -8.13 -1.81
N LEU A 320 -19.60 -8.14 -1.24
CA LEU A 320 -19.37 -7.71 0.14
C LEU A 320 -19.64 -6.21 0.30
N GLY A 321 -19.14 -5.40 -0.64
CA GLY A 321 -19.38 -3.96 -0.62
C GLY A 321 -20.85 -3.56 -0.72
N ASP A 322 -21.61 -4.19 -1.61
CA ASP A 322 -23.03 -3.92 -1.81
C ASP A 322 -23.84 -4.31 -0.59
N TRP A 323 -23.50 -5.45 0.03
CA TRP A 323 -24.09 -5.85 1.30
C TRP A 323 -23.80 -4.81 2.39
N CYS A 324 -22.55 -4.38 2.57
CA CYS A 324 -22.19 -3.38 3.59
C CYS A 324 -22.96 -2.07 3.41
N ARG A 325 -22.99 -1.54 2.18
CA ARG A 325 -23.73 -0.30 1.87
C ARG A 325 -25.23 -0.42 2.11
N SER A 326 -25.82 -1.61 1.88
CA SER A 326 -27.24 -1.85 2.18
C SER A 326 -27.57 -1.89 3.68
N HIS A 327 -26.55 -1.94 4.54
CA HIS A 327 -26.65 -1.95 6.00
C HIS A 327 -25.98 -0.71 6.63
N ASP A 328 -25.85 0.38 5.88
CA ASP A 328 -25.30 1.67 6.34
C ASP A 328 -23.85 1.61 6.89
N VAL A 329 -23.07 0.60 6.50
CA VAL A 329 -21.66 0.44 6.85
C VAL A 329 -20.78 0.38 5.60
N MET A 330 -19.46 0.49 5.79
CA MET A 330 -18.49 0.45 4.70
C MET A 330 -17.81 -0.92 4.58
N TYR A 331 -17.28 -1.18 3.39
CA TYR A 331 -16.37 -2.27 3.11
C TYR A 331 -15.02 -1.70 2.67
N ILE A 332 -13.96 -2.03 3.40
CA ILE A 332 -12.59 -1.54 3.17
C ILE A 332 -11.61 -2.71 3.27
N GLY A 333 -10.33 -2.44 3.02
CA GLY A 333 -9.28 -3.46 3.00
C GLY A 333 -8.21 -3.12 1.98
N HIS A 334 -7.36 -4.08 1.68
CA HIS A 334 -6.39 -4.02 0.57
C HIS A 334 -6.26 -5.40 -0.06
N VAL A 335 -5.40 -5.55 -1.08
CA VAL A 335 -5.19 -6.81 -1.79
C VAL A 335 -3.71 -7.09 -1.87
N ILE A 336 -3.31 -8.24 -2.42
CA ILE A 336 -1.87 -8.48 -2.65
C ILE A 336 -1.43 -7.81 -3.95
N GLU A 337 -0.72 -6.68 -3.84
CA GLU A 337 -0.02 -6.01 -4.95
C GLU A 337 1.50 -6.21 -4.95
N ASP A 338 2.02 -6.80 -3.88
CA ASP A 338 3.42 -6.86 -3.53
C ASP A 338 4.35 -7.31 -4.66
N ALA A 339 5.52 -6.67 -4.74
CA ALA A 339 6.54 -6.95 -5.76
C ALA A 339 6.00 -6.96 -7.22
N GLY A 340 4.99 -6.12 -7.50
CA GLY A 340 4.35 -6.01 -8.81
C GLY A 340 3.36 -7.14 -9.13
N ALA A 341 2.82 -7.83 -8.12
CA ALA A 341 1.85 -8.91 -8.31
C ALA A 341 0.43 -8.42 -8.64
N HIS A 342 0.19 -7.11 -8.62
CA HIS A 342 -1.11 -6.47 -8.87
C HIS A 342 -1.80 -6.84 -10.20
N THR A 343 -1.10 -7.44 -11.16
CA THR A 343 -1.58 -7.88 -12.49
C THR A 343 -1.55 -9.40 -12.70
N ARG A 344 -1.20 -10.21 -11.69
CA ARG A 344 -0.82 -11.62 -11.85
C ARG A 344 -1.66 -12.59 -11.02
N LEU A 345 -1.83 -13.83 -11.51
CA LEU A 345 -2.44 -14.95 -10.77
C LEU A 345 -1.34 -15.75 -10.06
N GLY A 346 -1.22 -15.53 -8.75
CA GLY A 346 -0.24 -16.14 -7.86
C GLY A 346 -0.64 -15.76 -6.44
N TYR A 347 0.17 -14.95 -5.77
CA TYR A 347 -0.31 -14.20 -4.61
C TYR A 347 -1.32 -13.10 -5.00
N GLY A 348 -1.16 -12.48 -6.18
CA GLY A 348 -1.98 -11.35 -6.59
C GLY A 348 -3.43 -11.67 -6.95
N SER A 349 -4.25 -10.62 -7.02
CA SER A 349 -5.66 -10.65 -7.43
C SER A 349 -5.86 -10.63 -8.95
N GLY A 350 -4.79 -10.72 -9.74
CA GLY A 350 -4.83 -10.63 -11.21
C GLY A 350 -5.11 -9.24 -11.77
N HIS A 351 -5.89 -8.39 -11.09
CA HIS A 351 -6.17 -7.02 -11.51
C HIS A 351 -6.59 -6.12 -10.33
N PHE A 352 -5.68 -5.28 -9.85
CA PHE A 352 -5.88 -4.40 -8.68
C PHE A 352 -7.20 -3.61 -8.70
N PHE A 353 -7.47 -2.84 -9.77
CA PHE A 353 -8.67 -1.98 -9.80
C PHE A 353 -10.00 -2.75 -9.76
N ARG A 354 -10.01 -4.00 -10.27
CA ARG A 354 -11.19 -4.85 -10.28
C ARG A 354 -11.39 -5.44 -8.88
N ALA A 355 -10.31 -5.86 -8.24
CA ALA A 355 -10.35 -6.38 -6.87
C ALA A 355 -10.75 -5.31 -5.84
N MET A 356 -10.38 -4.04 -6.07
CA MET A 356 -10.73 -2.91 -5.19
C MET A 356 -12.10 -2.29 -5.47
N GLU A 357 -12.84 -2.73 -6.49
CA GLU A 357 -14.00 -1.97 -6.97
C GLU A 357 -15.19 -1.94 -6.00
N GLY A 358 -15.39 -3.00 -5.23
CA GLY A 358 -16.45 -3.08 -4.22
C GLY A 358 -16.16 -2.26 -2.96
N GLN A 359 -14.90 -1.94 -2.70
CA GLN A 359 -14.47 -1.24 -1.50
C GLN A 359 -14.72 0.28 -1.57
N ASP A 360 -15.04 0.86 -0.42
CA ASP A 360 -15.36 2.28 -0.21
C ASP A 360 -14.12 3.16 0.02
N MET A 361 -12.93 2.55 0.10
CA MET A 361 -11.61 3.21 0.08
C MET A 361 -10.69 2.45 -0.87
N ALA A 362 -9.70 3.13 -1.47
CA ALA A 362 -8.60 2.43 -2.14
C ALA A 362 -7.50 2.13 -1.12
N GLY A 363 -7.39 0.87 -0.70
CA GLY A 363 -6.35 0.41 0.20
C GLY A 363 -5.10 -0.11 -0.48
N MET A 364 -4.02 -0.05 0.29
CA MET A 364 -2.72 -0.70 0.09
C MET A 364 -2.10 -0.94 1.46
N ASP A 365 -0.94 -1.59 1.50
CA ASP A 365 -0.16 -1.79 2.71
C ASP A 365 1.33 -1.45 2.51
N ILE A 366 2.00 -1.13 3.62
CA ILE A 366 3.46 -1.05 3.70
C ILE A 366 3.92 -1.75 4.97
N VAL A 367 4.49 -2.94 4.81
CA VAL A 367 4.88 -3.87 5.87
C VAL A 367 6.24 -4.51 5.57
N LEU A 368 6.75 -5.39 6.46
CA LEU A 368 7.84 -6.33 6.17
C LEU A 368 9.12 -5.69 5.58
N ASN A 369 9.46 -4.47 6.00
CA ASN A 369 10.61 -3.70 5.52
C ASN A 369 10.59 -3.39 4.00
N GLN A 370 9.41 -3.27 3.40
CA GLN A 370 9.25 -2.85 1.99
C GLN A 370 9.80 -1.43 1.73
N LEU A 371 9.75 -0.55 2.74
CA LEU A 371 10.45 0.73 2.76
C LEU A 371 11.64 0.70 3.73
N SER A 372 12.68 1.50 3.42
CA SER A 372 13.82 1.71 4.30
C SER A 372 14.28 3.18 4.22
N PRO A 373 14.35 3.91 5.35
CA PRO A 373 14.75 5.31 5.34
C PRO A 373 16.10 5.55 4.65
N GLY A 374 16.10 6.46 3.66
CA GLY A 374 17.29 6.85 2.91
C GLY A 374 17.69 5.90 1.77
N ILE A 375 16.98 4.78 1.55
CA ILE A 375 17.21 3.89 0.40
C ILE A 375 16.10 4.13 -0.62
N THR A 376 16.28 5.12 -1.50
CA THR A 376 15.20 5.62 -2.39
C THR A 376 15.34 5.21 -3.86
N ASN A 377 16.45 4.55 -4.23
CA ASN A 377 16.79 4.26 -5.63
C ASN A 377 17.57 2.95 -5.85
N MET A 378 17.71 2.11 -4.82
CA MET A 378 18.43 0.84 -4.92
C MET A 378 17.65 -0.27 -4.23
N ARG A 379 17.55 -1.43 -4.88
CA ARG A 379 16.94 -2.63 -4.30
C ARG A 379 17.62 -3.01 -2.98
N HIS A 380 16.83 -3.17 -1.92
CA HIS A 380 17.31 -3.57 -0.58
C HIS A 380 16.71 -4.90 -0.13
N THR A 381 17.20 -5.41 1.01
CA THR A 381 16.67 -6.61 1.66
C THR A 381 15.39 -6.29 2.41
N SER A 382 14.41 -7.18 2.33
CA SER A 382 13.12 -7.05 3.02
C SER A 382 12.80 -8.33 3.79
N GLY A 383 11.91 -8.21 4.79
CA GLY A 383 11.34 -9.35 5.51
C GLY A 383 10.24 -10.10 4.74
N SER A 384 9.82 -9.56 3.58
CA SER A 384 8.79 -10.17 2.74
C SER A 384 9.25 -11.49 2.12
N SER A 385 8.30 -12.31 1.64
CA SER A 385 8.63 -13.61 1.02
C SER A 385 9.46 -13.49 -0.27
N ALA A 386 9.50 -12.31 -0.89
CA ALA A 386 10.42 -11.97 -1.98
C ALA A 386 11.89 -11.81 -1.53
N GLY A 387 12.12 -11.58 -0.24
CA GLY A 387 13.43 -11.32 0.40
C GLY A 387 14.11 -10.01 -0.01
N ARG A 388 13.47 -9.23 -0.89
CA ARG A 388 13.95 -7.96 -1.41
C ARG A 388 12.79 -7.03 -1.72
N ALA A 389 13.01 -5.73 -1.58
CA ALA A 389 12.07 -4.70 -2.00
C ALA A 389 12.67 -3.78 -3.07
N GLU A 390 11.83 -3.33 -4.01
CA GLU A 390 12.20 -2.48 -5.13
C GLU A 390 11.68 -1.06 -4.87
N PRO A 391 12.54 -0.05 -4.63
CA PRO A 391 12.08 1.30 -4.31
C PRO A 391 11.19 1.93 -5.39
N ASP A 392 11.42 1.61 -6.67
CA ASP A 392 10.58 2.11 -7.77
C ASP A 392 9.11 1.67 -7.63
N PHE A 393 8.86 0.50 -7.06
CA PHE A 393 7.51 0.03 -6.76
C PHE A 393 6.94 0.73 -5.52
N TYR A 394 7.61 0.61 -4.37
CA TYR A 394 7.06 1.05 -3.08
C TYR A 394 7.09 2.57 -2.84
N HIS A 395 7.95 3.33 -3.55
CA HIS A 395 7.96 4.80 -3.42
C HIS A 395 7.05 5.50 -4.42
N TYR A 396 6.77 4.88 -5.58
CA TYR A 396 6.04 5.53 -6.67
C TYR A 396 4.83 4.71 -7.12
N THR A 397 5.01 3.44 -7.46
CA THR A 397 3.95 2.67 -8.14
C THR A 397 2.75 2.40 -7.23
N ILE A 398 2.98 1.87 -6.03
CA ILE A 398 1.90 1.43 -5.14
C ILE A 398 0.98 2.59 -4.72
N ASN A 399 1.55 3.73 -4.36
CA ASN A 399 0.82 4.96 -4.06
C ASN A 399 -0.09 5.35 -5.23
N HIS A 400 0.47 5.36 -6.45
CA HIS A 400 -0.30 5.71 -7.64
C HIS A 400 -1.35 4.66 -8.01
N LEU A 401 -1.20 3.38 -7.68
CA LEU A 401 -2.29 2.39 -7.86
C LEU A 401 -3.51 2.78 -7.01
N ALA A 402 -3.29 3.02 -5.71
CA ALA A 402 -4.37 3.34 -4.78
C ALA A 402 -4.99 4.72 -5.04
N THR A 403 -4.18 5.76 -5.26
CA THR A 403 -4.72 7.10 -5.57
C THR A 403 -5.51 7.10 -6.87
N SER A 404 -5.02 6.44 -7.92
CA SER A 404 -5.76 6.33 -9.19
C SER A 404 -7.10 5.63 -9.01
N ALA A 405 -7.15 4.55 -8.21
CA ALA A 405 -8.40 3.87 -7.92
C ALA A 405 -9.38 4.80 -7.19
N ALA A 406 -8.91 5.60 -6.24
CA ALA A 406 -9.73 6.58 -5.52
C ALA A 406 -10.19 7.76 -6.40
N HIS A 407 -9.41 8.14 -7.41
CA HIS A 407 -9.78 9.21 -8.35
C HIS A 407 -10.76 8.73 -9.41
N LEU A 408 -10.56 7.53 -9.96
CA LEU A 408 -11.37 7.00 -11.04
C LEU A 408 -12.76 6.54 -10.57
N ASP A 409 -12.86 6.02 -9.34
CA ASP A 409 -14.12 5.50 -8.77
C ASP A 409 -14.78 6.52 -7.84
N PRO A 410 -15.91 7.15 -8.24
CA PRO A 410 -16.60 8.13 -7.42
C PRO A 410 -17.06 7.62 -6.05
N LYS A 411 -17.28 6.30 -5.88
CA LYS A 411 -17.73 5.70 -4.61
C LYS A 411 -16.70 5.88 -3.51
N LYS A 412 -15.41 5.88 -3.88
CA LYS A 412 -14.28 6.01 -2.95
C LYS A 412 -14.11 7.43 -2.43
N GLN A 413 -14.67 8.43 -3.11
CA GLN A 413 -14.66 9.84 -2.68
C GLN A 413 -13.24 10.38 -2.38
N GLY A 414 -12.23 9.90 -3.13
CA GLY A 414 -10.83 10.29 -2.90
C GLY A 414 -10.20 9.72 -1.62
N ARG A 415 -10.82 8.72 -0.97
CA ARG A 415 -10.26 8.04 0.20
C ARG A 415 -9.22 7.01 -0.21
N VAL A 416 -7.99 7.22 0.25
CA VAL A 416 -6.83 6.35 0.02
C VAL A 416 -6.33 5.90 1.39
N MET A 417 -6.32 4.58 1.60
CA MET A 417 -6.02 3.94 2.86
C MET A 417 -4.68 3.20 2.79
N CYS A 418 -3.89 3.26 3.85
CA CYS A 418 -2.68 2.46 3.98
C CYS A 418 -2.65 1.74 5.34
N GLU A 419 -2.53 0.42 5.32
CA GLU A 419 -2.01 -0.32 6.48
C GLU A 419 -0.51 -0.06 6.62
N LEU A 420 -0.04 0.26 7.82
CA LEU A 420 1.33 0.74 8.02
C LEU A 420 1.92 0.27 9.35
N TYR A 421 3.25 0.10 9.39
CA TYR A 421 4.07 -0.31 10.55
C TYR A 421 4.03 -1.82 10.87
N GLY A 422 3.26 -2.60 10.11
CA GLY A 422 3.12 -4.03 10.35
C GLY A 422 4.42 -4.79 10.09
N ALA A 423 4.79 -5.67 11.04
CA ALA A 423 5.88 -6.64 10.85
C ALA A 423 7.25 -6.02 10.47
N PHE A 424 7.55 -4.80 10.94
CA PHE A 424 8.87 -4.19 10.84
C PHE A 424 9.79 -4.55 12.02
N GLY A 425 9.21 -4.95 13.16
CA GLY A 425 9.93 -5.31 14.39
C GLY A 425 10.14 -4.17 15.36
N TRP A 426 10.61 -4.48 16.57
CA TRP A 426 10.86 -3.50 17.64
C TRP A 426 11.97 -2.48 17.33
N ALA A 427 12.79 -2.73 16.30
CA ALA A 427 13.73 -1.75 15.77
C ALA A 427 13.05 -0.58 15.05
N GLU A 428 11.77 -0.72 14.66
CA GLU A 428 10.96 0.39 14.19
C GLU A 428 10.54 1.29 15.35
N GLY A 429 11.29 2.38 15.54
CA GLY A 429 10.92 3.46 16.46
C GLY A 429 10.07 4.54 15.80
N LEU A 430 9.58 5.49 16.62
CA LEU A 430 8.75 6.60 16.14
C LEU A 430 9.34 7.48 15.03
N PRO A 431 10.67 7.76 14.93
CA PRO A 431 11.22 8.52 13.80
C PRO A 431 11.03 7.78 12.47
N THR A 432 11.24 6.46 12.47
CA THR A 432 10.99 5.61 11.30
C THR A 432 9.50 5.60 10.95
N MET A 433 8.62 5.48 11.95
CA MET A 433 7.18 5.56 11.74
C MET A 433 6.76 6.90 11.11
N ARG A 434 7.33 8.03 11.59
CA ARG A 434 7.10 9.35 11.00
C ARG A 434 7.56 9.42 9.55
N TYR A 435 8.74 8.89 9.25
CA TYR A 435 9.27 8.84 7.89
C TYR A 435 8.30 8.12 6.94
N PHE A 436 7.78 6.96 7.36
CA PHE A 436 6.80 6.22 6.58
C PHE A 436 5.45 6.97 6.47
N THR A 437 4.98 7.63 7.54
CA THR A 437 3.80 8.50 7.46
C THR A 437 3.97 9.56 6.38
N ASP A 438 5.10 10.28 6.38
CA ASP A 438 5.33 11.37 5.44
C ASP A 438 5.48 10.85 4.00
N MET A 439 6.10 9.68 3.80
CA MET A 439 6.13 8.98 2.51
C MET A 439 4.74 8.64 1.99
N MET A 440 3.82 8.21 2.86
CA MET A 440 2.45 7.88 2.49
C MET A 440 1.60 9.14 2.26
N LEU A 441 1.71 10.15 3.14
CA LEU A 441 1.05 11.44 2.98
C LEU A 441 1.41 12.11 1.65
N VAL A 442 2.71 12.16 1.31
CA VAL A 442 3.16 12.74 0.03
C VAL A 442 2.80 11.85 -1.17
N GLY A 443 2.55 10.56 -0.95
CA GLY A 443 1.97 9.65 -1.93
C GLY A 443 0.46 9.83 -2.15
N GLY A 444 -0.21 10.68 -1.36
CA GLY A 444 -1.65 10.94 -1.45
C GLY A 444 -2.52 10.13 -0.49
N VAL A 445 -1.92 9.32 0.39
CA VAL A 445 -2.65 8.60 1.45
C VAL A 445 -3.28 9.58 2.42
N ASN A 446 -4.55 9.34 2.75
CA ASN A 446 -5.31 10.21 3.65
C ASN A 446 -6.14 9.44 4.69
N HIS A 447 -6.04 8.11 4.73
CA HIS A 447 -6.54 7.23 5.78
C HIS A 447 -5.42 6.25 6.18
N PHE A 448 -5.23 6.02 7.48
CA PHE A 448 -4.15 5.19 8.00
C PHE A 448 -4.67 4.11 8.93
N VAL A 449 -4.11 2.91 8.81
CA VAL A 449 -4.36 1.76 9.69
C VAL A 449 -3.04 1.37 10.36
N PRO A 450 -2.65 2.05 11.47
CA PRO A 450 -1.42 1.70 12.18
C PRO A 450 -1.47 0.29 12.78
N HIS A 451 -0.44 -0.51 12.52
CA HIS A 451 -0.26 -1.85 13.05
C HIS A 451 0.81 -1.84 14.16
N ALA A 452 0.52 -2.14 15.42
CA ALA A 452 -0.81 -2.36 16.02
C ALA A 452 -0.83 -2.06 17.54
N PHE A 453 -2.03 -1.96 18.12
CA PHE A 453 -2.25 -2.19 19.55
C PHE A 453 -2.56 -3.68 19.79
N SER A 454 -2.16 -4.23 20.94
CA SER A 454 -2.45 -5.62 21.30
C SER A 454 -2.83 -5.71 22.77
N ALA A 455 -3.99 -6.32 23.04
CA ALA A 455 -4.42 -6.58 24.41
C ALA A 455 -3.48 -7.57 25.12
N LYS A 456 -2.70 -8.36 24.37
CA LYS A 456 -1.66 -9.23 24.88
C LYS A 456 -0.33 -8.50 25.01
N THR A 457 0.23 -8.51 26.21
CA THR A 457 1.55 -7.92 26.48
C THR A 457 2.67 -8.80 25.92
N GLU A 458 3.71 -8.17 25.36
CA GLU A 458 4.86 -8.82 24.69
C GLU A 458 4.45 -9.80 23.60
N ASP A 459 3.44 -9.43 22.83
CA ASP A 459 2.94 -10.25 21.75
C ASP A 459 4.01 -10.41 20.65
N PRO A 460 4.37 -11.65 20.24
CA PRO A 460 5.40 -11.88 19.23
C PRO A 460 4.89 -11.75 17.79
N ASP A 461 3.57 -11.67 17.60
CA ASP A 461 2.98 -11.58 16.28
C ASP A 461 3.22 -10.16 15.72
N CYS A 462 3.71 -10.06 14.49
CA CYS A 462 4.01 -8.83 13.73
C CYS A 462 4.29 -7.51 14.52
N PRO A 463 5.28 -7.44 15.44
CA PRO A 463 5.62 -6.21 16.16
C PRO A 463 6.06 -5.07 15.22
N PRO A 464 6.03 -3.80 15.66
CA PRO A 464 5.90 -3.33 17.05
C PRO A 464 4.46 -3.18 17.58
N HIS A 465 4.32 -3.20 18.91
CA HIS A 465 3.07 -2.86 19.60
C HIS A 465 3.18 -1.52 20.34
N PHE A 466 2.26 -0.59 20.05
CA PHE A 466 2.42 0.81 20.45
C PHE A 466 2.35 1.03 21.97
N TYR A 467 1.48 0.31 22.68
CA TYR A 467 1.32 0.44 24.13
C TYR A 467 2.03 -0.68 24.91
N ASN A 468 1.89 -1.94 24.44
CA ASN A 468 2.55 -3.11 25.01
C ASN A 468 2.33 -3.26 26.53
N GLY A 469 1.09 -3.14 26.99
CA GLY A 469 0.77 -3.18 28.43
C GLY A 469 1.42 -2.07 29.25
N GLY A 470 1.76 -0.93 28.62
CA GLY A 470 2.46 0.19 29.26
C GLY A 470 3.98 0.02 29.33
N LEU A 471 4.55 -1.03 28.73
CA LEU A 471 5.99 -1.29 28.74
C LEU A 471 6.76 -0.54 27.65
N ASN A 472 6.10 -0.02 26.61
CA ASN A 472 6.78 0.71 25.54
C ASN A 472 7.04 2.18 25.97
N PRO A 473 8.29 2.58 26.27
CA PRO A 473 8.58 3.94 26.73
C PRO A 473 8.41 5.01 25.64
N GLN A 474 8.26 4.61 24.38
CA GLN A 474 8.02 5.54 23.27
C GLN A 474 6.54 5.96 23.15
N TYR A 475 5.62 5.25 23.80
CA TYR A 475 4.17 5.49 23.72
C TYR A 475 3.73 6.97 23.88
N PRO A 476 4.32 7.78 24.80
CA PRO A 476 3.97 9.21 24.89
C PRO A 476 4.21 10.00 23.60
N GLY A 477 5.23 9.63 22.80
CA GLY A 477 5.51 10.26 21.51
C GLY A 477 4.55 9.84 20.40
N PHE A 478 3.95 8.65 20.50
CA PHE A 478 3.04 8.09 19.50
C PHE A 478 1.83 9.00 19.30
N LYS A 479 1.28 9.53 20.41
CA LYS A 479 0.21 10.53 20.37
C LYS A 479 0.57 11.73 19.48
N LYS A 480 1.78 12.28 19.61
CA LYS A 480 2.20 13.46 18.84
C LYS A 480 2.26 13.13 17.34
N LEU A 481 2.70 11.92 16.99
CA LEU A 481 2.68 11.42 15.61
C LEU A 481 1.25 11.27 15.07
N MET A 482 0.33 10.70 15.84
CA MET A 482 -1.08 10.58 15.43
C MET A 482 -1.76 11.94 15.30
N ASP A 483 -1.46 12.89 16.19
CA ASP A 483 -1.95 14.26 16.10
C ASP A 483 -1.44 14.96 14.83
N TYR A 484 -0.17 14.76 14.49
CA TYR A 484 0.42 15.25 13.24
C TYR A 484 -0.28 14.65 12.01
N THR A 485 -0.39 13.32 11.99
CA THR A 485 -1.02 12.57 10.89
C THR A 485 -2.45 13.06 10.65
N GLY A 486 -3.26 13.21 11.71
CA GLY A 486 -4.63 13.70 11.61
C GLY A 486 -4.74 15.13 11.04
N ARG A 487 -3.83 16.03 11.43
CA ARG A 487 -3.77 17.40 10.86
C ARG A 487 -3.53 17.36 9.35
N MET A 488 -2.56 16.54 8.94
CA MET A 488 -2.21 16.42 7.53
C MET A 488 -3.34 15.77 6.72
N CYS A 489 -3.94 14.68 7.20
CA CYS A 489 -5.07 14.03 6.54
C CYS A 489 -6.27 14.97 6.35
N ASN A 490 -6.60 15.81 7.34
CA ASN A 490 -7.69 16.79 7.20
C ASN A 490 -7.45 17.80 6.09
N ILE A 491 -6.21 18.27 5.98
CA ILE A 491 -5.83 19.20 4.92
C ILE A 491 -5.92 18.50 3.56
N LEU A 492 -5.37 17.29 3.45
CA LEU A 492 -5.40 16.49 2.22
C LEU A 492 -6.84 16.20 1.75
N ARG A 493 -7.73 15.81 2.67
CA ARG A 493 -9.15 15.54 2.40
C ARG A 493 -9.95 16.79 2.00
N SER A 494 -9.44 17.99 2.28
CA SER A 494 -10.10 19.24 1.88
C SER A 494 -9.80 19.67 0.45
N GLY A 495 -8.73 19.12 -0.16
CA GLY A 495 -8.33 19.38 -1.53
C GLY A 495 -8.89 18.37 -2.54
N THR A 496 -8.69 18.65 -3.81
CA THR A 496 -8.89 17.69 -4.91
C THR A 496 -7.55 17.32 -5.52
N TYR A 497 -7.34 16.05 -5.79
CA TYR A 497 -6.19 15.60 -6.55
C TYR A 497 -6.33 15.98 -8.03
N CYS A 498 -5.21 16.28 -8.71
CA CYS A 498 -5.24 16.84 -10.06
C CYS A 498 -4.06 16.30 -10.90
N ALA A 499 -4.10 15.00 -11.19
CA ALA A 499 -3.26 14.43 -12.24
C ALA A 499 -3.74 14.92 -13.62
N GLU A 500 -2.80 15.33 -14.45
CA GLU A 500 -3.08 15.78 -15.84
C GLU A 500 -2.58 14.76 -16.87
N VAL A 501 -1.91 13.70 -16.40
CA VAL A 501 -1.36 12.61 -17.21
C VAL A 501 -2.05 11.32 -16.81
N ALA A 502 -2.55 10.58 -17.80
CA ALA A 502 -2.99 9.20 -17.62
C ALA A 502 -1.89 8.26 -18.11
N VAL A 503 -1.63 7.19 -17.37
CA VAL A 503 -0.79 6.07 -17.79
C VAL A 503 -1.67 4.84 -17.90
N TYR A 504 -1.72 4.21 -19.08
CA TYR A 504 -2.45 2.96 -19.24
C TYR A 504 -1.88 1.88 -18.30
N TYR A 505 -2.73 1.35 -17.42
CA TYR A 505 -2.42 0.21 -16.56
C TYR A 505 -2.41 -1.07 -17.40
N ASN A 506 -1.23 -1.61 -17.67
CA ASN A 506 -0.97 -2.55 -18.76
C ASN A 506 -1.13 -4.04 -18.39
N ALA A 507 -2.10 -4.38 -17.53
CA ALA A 507 -2.35 -5.77 -17.14
C ALA A 507 -2.62 -6.68 -18.34
N GLU A 508 -3.42 -6.22 -19.30
CA GLU A 508 -3.75 -7.01 -20.48
C GLU A 508 -2.53 -7.28 -21.37
N SER A 509 -1.55 -6.37 -21.40
CA SER A 509 -0.28 -6.58 -22.11
C SER A 509 0.51 -7.75 -21.51
N GLU A 510 0.55 -7.81 -20.18
CA GLU A 510 1.21 -8.88 -19.46
C GLU A 510 0.48 -10.21 -19.62
N TRP A 511 -0.85 -10.22 -19.54
CA TRP A 511 -1.68 -11.41 -19.71
C TRP A 511 -1.53 -12.05 -21.11
N CYS A 512 -1.51 -11.22 -22.15
CA CYS A 512 -1.27 -11.67 -23.53
C CYS A 512 0.10 -12.34 -23.70
N GLY A 513 1.05 -12.00 -22.84
CA GLY A 513 2.46 -12.40 -22.91
C GLY A 513 3.26 -11.60 -23.94
N GLY A 514 4.58 -11.86 -23.96
CA GLY A 514 5.54 -11.14 -24.78
C GLY A 514 6.30 -10.09 -23.98
N GLU A 515 7.02 -9.21 -24.70
CA GLU A 515 7.80 -8.13 -24.07
C GLU A 515 6.88 -6.96 -23.73
N TYR A 516 7.08 -6.36 -22.56
CA TYR A 516 6.40 -5.15 -22.14
C TYR A 516 7.30 -4.32 -21.22
N ILE A 517 6.96 -3.05 -21.01
CA ILE A 517 7.60 -2.18 -20.01
C ILE A 517 6.79 -2.27 -18.72
N GLU A 518 7.46 -2.58 -17.61
CA GLU A 518 6.83 -2.62 -16.29
C GLU A 518 6.48 -1.19 -15.81
N LEU A 519 5.32 -1.04 -15.16
CA LEU A 519 4.84 0.25 -14.65
C LEU A 519 5.81 0.97 -13.70
N PRO A 520 6.58 0.29 -12.82
CA PRO A 520 7.52 0.95 -11.94
C PRO A 520 8.56 1.81 -12.64
N ALA A 521 9.03 1.40 -13.82
CA ALA A 521 9.98 2.18 -14.60
C ALA A 521 9.35 3.51 -15.08
N ILE A 522 8.06 3.49 -15.44
CA ILE A 522 7.32 4.69 -15.87
C ILE A 522 7.03 5.59 -14.67
N ALA A 523 6.47 5.02 -13.60
CA ALA A 523 6.11 5.74 -12.38
C ALA A 523 7.31 6.46 -11.76
N SER A 524 8.44 5.76 -11.65
CA SER A 524 9.65 6.29 -11.05
C SER A 524 10.34 7.34 -11.94
N THR A 525 10.16 7.28 -13.27
CA THR A 525 10.63 8.31 -14.21
C THR A 525 9.81 9.59 -14.09
N LEU A 526 8.47 9.48 -14.04
CA LEU A 526 7.57 10.63 -13.91
C LEU A 526 7.67 11.27 -12.52
N GLY A 527 7.70 10.45 -11.46
CA GLY A 527 7.78 10.92 -10.08
C GLY A 527 9.07 11.70 -9.78
N ARG A 528 10.23 11.24 -10.27
CA ARG A 528 11.52 11.97 -10.13
C ARG A 528 11.54 13.31 -10.89
N ALA A 529 10.69 13.45 -11.91
CA ALA A 529 10.51 14.68 -12.66
C ALA A 529 9.37 15.55 -12.11
N HIS A 530 8.80 15.20 -10.95
CA HIS A 530 7.67 15.88 -10.31
C HIS A 530 6.43 15.99 -11.22
N ILE A 531 6.19 14.97 -12.04
CA ILE A 531 5.01 14.86 -12.90
C ILE A 531 4.04 13.90 -12.22
N ASP A 532 2.85 14.39 -11.96
CA ASP A 532 1.77 13.62 -11.37
C ASP A 532 0.96 12.88 -12.44
N PHE A 533 0.44 11.70 -12.12
CA PHE A 533 -0.29 10.86 -13.04
C PHE A 533 -1.25 9.90 -12.33
N ASP A 534 -2.27 9.47 -13.06
CA ASP A 534 -3.12 8.34 -12.68
C ASP A 534 -2.88 7.14 -13.60
N PHE A 535 -2.82 5.94 -13.04
CA PHE A 535 -2.95 4.68 -13.75
C PHE A 535 -4.41 4.44 -14.13
N VAL A 536 -4.69 4.26 -15.42
CA VAL A 536 -6.04 4.05 -15.95
C VAL A 536 -6.12 2.66 -16.59
N PRO A 537 -6.91 1.72 -16.03
CA PRO A 537 -7.07 0.39 -16.62
C PRO A 537 -7.98 0.43 -17.84
N MET A 538 -7.93 -0.64 -18.63
CA MET A 538 -8.69 -0.76 -19.87
C MET A 538 -10.19 -0.51 -19.66
N ASP A 539 -10.76 -1.00 -18.56
CA ASP A 539 -12.18 -0.83 -18.21
C ASP A 539 -12.61 0.65 -18.23
N TYR A 540 -11.86 1.52 -17.56
CA TYR A 540 -12.15 2.96 -17.55
C TYR A 540 -11.79 3.64 -18.88
N LEU A 541 -10.78 3.16 -19.62
CA LEU A 541 -10.46 3.68 -20.95
C LEU A 541 -11.57 3.42 -21.97
N MET A 542 -12.32 2.32 -21.83
CA MET A 542 -13.47 2.03 -22.69
C MET A 542 -14.61 3.03 -22.48
N GLU A 543 -14.72 3.61 -21.29
CA GLU A 543 -15.70 4.63 -20.93
C GLU A 543 -15.22 6.06 -21.22
N ALA A 544 -13.92 6.22 -21.53
CA ALA A 544 -13.30 7.51 -21.74
C ALA A 544 -13.94 8.28 -22.90
N THR A 545 -14.16 9.56 -22.68
CA THR A 545 -14.65 10.51 -23.67
C THR A 545 -13.63 11.61 -23.92
N GLU A 546 -13.80 12.36 -25.00
CA GLU A 546 -12.99 13.54 -25.27
C GLU A 546 -13.79 14.79 -24.93
N PHE A 547 -13.11 15.78 -24.33
CA PHE A 547 -13.64 17.11 -24.11
C PHE A 547 -12.50 18.14 -24.18
N ASN A 548 -12.57 19.06 -25.15
CA ASN A 548 -11.57 20.12 -25.40
C ASN A 548 -10.14 19.60 -25.62
N GLY A 549 -9.98 18.47 -26.31
CA GLY A 549 -8.71 17.79 -26.56
C GLY A 549 -8.17 16.99 -25.38
N GLU A 550 -8.88 16.97 -24.25
CA GLU A 550 -8.52 16.19 -23.06
C GLU A 550 -9.37 14.91 -22.96
N MET A 551 -8.77 13.86 -22.41
CA MET A 551 -9.49 12.62 -22.08
C MET A 551 -10.22 12.79 -20.75
N LYS A 552 -11.52 12.53 -20.73
CA LYS A 552 -12.39 12.59 -19.55
C LYS A 552 -12.84 11.19 -19.13
N ILE A 553 -12.71 10.92 -17.84
CA ILE A 553 -13.24 9.73 -17.18
C ILE A 553 -13.85 10.19 -15.86
N HIS A 554 -15.17 10.11 -15.73
CA HIS A 554 -15.90 10.66 -14.58
C HIS A 554 -15.47 12.12 -14.28
N GLN A 555 -14.97 12.39 -13.06
CA GLN A 555 -14.45 13.69 -12.65
C GLN A 555 -13.02 14.00 -13.12
N CYS A 556 -12.28 13.01 -13.64
CA CYS A 556 -10.88 13.16 -14.01
C CYS A 556 -10.72 13.72 -15.43
N SER A 557 -9.66 14.49 -15.64
CA SER A 557 -9.31 15.12 -16.93
C SER A 557 -7.83 14.96 -17.20
N TYR A 558 -7.49 14.40 -18.35
CA TYR A 558 -6.10 14.11 -18.71
C TYR A 558 -5.74 14.78 -20.04
N LYS A 559 -4.66 15.57 -20.01
CA LYS A 559 -4.08 16.24 -21.18
C LYS A 559 -3.31 15.28 -22.07
N VAL A 560 -2.73 14.22 -21.49
CA VAL A 560 -1.94 13.22 -22.22
C VAL A 560 -2.26 11.83 -21.70
N LEU A 561 -2.49 10.89 -22.63
CA LEU A 561 -2.52 9.45 -22.35
C LEU A 561 -1.19 8.82 -22.78
N LEU A 562 -0.49 8.24 -21.81
CA LEU A 562 0.72 7.46 -22.01
C LEU A 562 0.37 5.98 -22.08
N VAL A 563 0.84 5.30 -23.13
CA VAL A 563 0.66 3.86 -23.34
C VAL A 563 2.03 3.20 -23.28
N PRO A 564 2.39 2.53 -22.16
CA PRO A 564 3.62 1.76 -22.09
C PRO A 564 3.70 0.70 -23.20
N TYR A 565 4.89 0.46 -23.75
CA TYR A 565 5.06 -0.60 -24.74
C TYR A 565 4.63 -1.95 -24.15
N GLY A 566 3.67 -2.58 -24.81
CA GLY A 566 3.40 -4.00 -24.74
C GLY A 566 3.48 -4.53 -26.17
N ARG A 567 4.19 -5.64 -26.39
CA ARG A 567 4.30 -6.25 -27.71
C ARG A 567 2.93 -6.61 -28.28
N ILE A 568 1.99 -6.97 -27.40
CA ILE A 568 0.62 -7.37 -27.71
C ILE A 568 -0.34 -6.51 -26.88
N LEU A 569 -1.32 -5.89 -27.53
CA LEU A 569 -2.42 -5.17 -26.87
C LEU A 569 -3.78 -5.73 -27.32
N PRO A 570 -4.84 -5.64 -26.49
CA PRO A 570 -6.18 -5.99 -26.92
C PRO A 570 -6.65 -5.18 -28.13
N GLU A 571 -7.30 -5.81 -29.10
CA GLU A 571 -7.80 -5.18 -30.32
C GLU A 571 -8.82 -4.09 -30.00
N ALA A 572 -9.70 -4.34 -29.03
CA ALA A 572 -10.67 -3.37 -28.55
C ALA A 572 -9.99 -2.11 -27.98
N LEU A 573 -8.88 -2.29 -27.24
CA LEU A 573 -8.09 -1.17 -26.74
C LEU A 573 -7.46 -0.39 -27.89
N CYS A 574 -6.85 -1.08 -28.87
CA CYS A 574 -6.28 -0.43 -30.05
C CYS A 574 -7.30 0.44 -30.80
N ARG A 575 -8.53 -0.08 -30.99
CA ARG A 575 -9.63 0.67 -31.62
C ARG A 575 -10.03 1.90 -30.79
N GLN A 576 -10.12 1.76 -29.48
CA GLN A 576 -10.47 2.87 -28.59
C GLN A 576 -9.38 3.94 -28.56
N LEU A 577 -8.09 3.57 -28.57
CA LEU A 577 -6.98 4.51 -28.66
C LEU A 577 -7.06 5.34 -29.96
N ASN A 578 -7.33 4.71 -31.10
CA ASN A 578 -7.54 5.44 -32.36
C ASN A 578 -8.76 6.38 -32.29
N ASN A 579 -9.88 5.90 -31.75
CA ASN A 579 -11.09 6.73 -31.57
C ASN A 579 -10.84 7.96 -30.69
N LEU A 580 -10.09 7.81 -29.58
CA LEU A 580 -9.72 8.94 -28.72
C LEU A 580 -8.77 9.91 -29.45
N HIS A 581 -7.76 9.38 -30.14
CA HIS A 581 -6.83 10.19 -30.92
C HIS A 581 -7.56 11.00 -32.02
N ASP A 582 -8.47 10.37 -32.76
CA ASP A 582 -9.24 11.01 -33.84
C ASP A 582 -10.13 12.15 -33.34
N LYS A 583 -10.54 12.09 -32.07
CA LYS A 583 -11.27 13.17 -31.38
C LYS A 583 -10.36 14.26 -30.82
N GLY A 584 -9.04 14.09 -30.88
CA GLY A 584 -8.05 15.09 -30.47
C GLY A 584 -7.34 14.80 -29.16
N VAL A 585 -7.59 13.66 -28.51
CA VAL A 585 -6.84 13.26 -27.31
C VAL A 585 -5.38 13.02 -27.67
N LYS A 586 -4.47 13.59 -26.88
CA LYS A 586 -3.03 13.40 -27.09
C LYS A 586 -2.58 12.04 -26.55
N ILE A 587 -2.17 11.14 -27.45
CA ILE A 587 -1.69 9.79 -27.10
C ILE A 587 -0.19 9.64 -27.42
N MET A 588 0.55 9.02 -26.49
CA MET A 588 1.98 8.71 -26.67
C MET A 588 2.30 7.28 -26.26
N TYR A 589 3.05 6.59 -27.10
CA TYR A 589 3.54 5.25 -26.85
C TYR A 589 4.96 5.30 -26.32
N ILE A 590 5.18 4.73 -25.13
CA ILE A 590 6.51 4.70 -24.51
C ILE A 590 7.27 3.48 -25.04
N GLY A 591 8.41 3.69 -25.68
CA GLY A 591 9.23 2.68 -26.33
C GLY A 591 8.84 2.46 -27.79
N SER A 592 7.68 1.84 -28.03
CA SER A 592 7.13 1.56 -29.36
C SER A 592 5.61 1.37 -29.30
N LYS A 593 4.94 1.45 -30.45
CA LYS A 593 3.58 0.92 -30.64
C LYS A 593 3.59 -0.62 -30.53
N PRO A 594 2.46 -1.26 -30.17
CA PRO A 594 2.37 -2.72 -30.17
C PRO A 594 2.69 -3.31 -31.55
N ALA A 595 3.27 -4.51 -31.55
CA ALA A 595 3.55 -5.21 -32.81
C ALA A 595 2.29 -5.80 -33.42
N LYS A 596 1.34 -6.22 -32.57
CA LYS A 596 0.11 -6.89 -32.96
C LYS A 596 -0.94 -6.86 -31.86
N THR A 597 -2.15 -7.26 -32.20
CA THR A 597 -3.24 -7.55 -31.26
C THR A 597 -3.12 -8.96 -30.69
N GLU A 598 -3.94 -9.28 -29.69
CA GLU A 598 -4.13 -10.63 -29.16
C GLU A 598 -4.56 -11.66 -30.24
N TYR A 599 -5.21 -11.19 -31.32
CA TYR A 599 -5.56 -12.00 -32.50
C TYR A 599 -4.45 -12.08 -33.56
N GLY A 600 -3.34 -11.37 -33.35
CA GLY A 600 -2.21 -11.36 -34.26
C GLY A 600 -2.32 -10.38 -35.43
N THR A 601 -3.34 -9.53 -35.45
CA THR A 601 -3.52 -8.46 -36.45
C THR A 601 -2.64 -7.27 -36.11
N THR A 602 -2.21 -6.50 -37.13
CA THR A 602 -1.51 -5.23 -36.90
C THR A 602 -2.49 -4.08 -37.05
N GLU A 603 -2.53 -3.20 -36.06
CA GLU A 603 -3.37 -2.00 -36.06
C GLU A 603 -2.55 -0.76 -36.42
N ASN A 604 -3.09 0.12 -37.26
CA ASN A 604 -2.46 1.39 -37.60
C ASN A 604 -2.74 2.44 -36.52
N LEU A 605 -2.06 2.31 -35.39
CA LEU A 605 -2.24 3.20 -34.24
C LEU A 605 -1.70 4.59 -34.52
N GLN A 606 -2.50 5.62 -34.26
CA GLN A 606 -2.10 7.03 -34.33
C GLN A 606 -1.49 7.51 -33.01
N GLY A 607 -0.66 8.55 -33.05
CA GLY A 607 0.04 9.11 -31.88
C GLY A 607 1.57 9.02 -31.95
N GLU A 608 2.22 9.71 -31.01
CA GLU A 608 3.68 9.88 -30.96
C GLU A 608 4.36 8.68 -30.26
N VAL A 609 5.58 8.35 -30.65
CA VAL A 609 6.42 7.36 -29.96
C VAL A 609 7.54 8.10 -29.24
N ILE A 610 7.79 7.76 -27.97
CA ILE A 610 8.82 8.36 -27.13
C ILE A 610 9.61 7.29 -26.38
N SER A 611 10.93 7.43 -26.28
CA SER A 611 11.72 6.59 -25.38
C SER A 611 11.51 6.97 -23.92
N ILE A 612 11.62 5.99 -23.01
CA ILE A 612 11.51 6.24 -21.57
C ILE A 612 12.53 7.29 -21.07
N GLN A 613 13.73 7.32 -21.66
CA GLN A 613 14.79 8.28 -21.31
C GLN A 613 14.42 9.74 -21.64
N ASN A 614 13.58 9.95 -22.66
CA ASN A 614 13.16 11.28 -23.08
C ASN A 614 11.82 11.70 -22.46
N LEU A 615 11.11 10.77 -21.79
CA LEU A 615 9.75 10.97 -21.30
C LEU A 615 9.65 12.18 -20.37
N ALA A 616 10.49 12.22 -19.32
CA ALA A 616 10.49 13.29 -18.34
C ALA A 616 10.69 14.67 -19.01
N GLY A 617 11.77 14.81 -19.80
CA GLY A 617 12.08 16.08 -20.48
C GLY A 617 10.96 16.55 -21.41
N LEU A 618 10.31 15.64 -22.14
CA LEU A 618 9.20 16.02 -23.02
C LEU A 618 7.97 16.48 -22.22
N MET A 619 7.60 15.76 -21.15
CA MET A 619 6.47 16.16 -20.30
C MET A 619 6.74 17.52 -19.62
N THR A 620 7.96 17.74 -19.12
CA THR A 620 8.40 19.03 -18.58
C THR A 620 8.30 20.15 -19.62
N SER A 621 8.74 19.92 -20.86
CA SER A 621 8.64 20.92 -21.94
C SER A 621 7.20 21.30 -22.31
N ARG A 622 6.22 20.47 -21.94
CA ARG A 622 4.78 20.73 -22.09
C ARG A 622 4.14 21.36 -20.86
N GLY A 623 4.91 21.68 -19.83
CA GLY A 623 4.41 22.30 -18.60
C GLY A 623 3.58 21.36 -17.72
N LEU A 624 3.80 20.04 -17.80
CA LEU A 624 3.05 19.04 -17.01
C LEU A 624 3.68 18.73 -15.64
N GLN A 625 4.77 19.40 -15.30
CA GLN A 625 5.38 19.31 -13.97
C GLN A 625 4.50 20.01 -12.92
N MET A 626 4.36 19.43 -11.72
CA MET A 626 3.63 20.04 -10.62
C MET A 626 4.28 21.34 -10.15
N ILE A 627 5.61 21.39 -10.19
CA ILE A 627 6.45 22.49 -9.73
C ILE A 627 7.65 22.67 -10.66
N THR A 628 8.20 23.88 -10.70
CA THR A 628 9.50 24.16 -11.34
C THR A 628 10.52 24.52 -10.26
N LEU A 629 11.69 23.89 -10.32
CA LEU A 629 12.76 24.07 -9.33
C LEU A 629 13.99 24.75 -9.94
N SER A 630 14.70 25.56 -9.15
CA SER A 630 15.95 26.20 -9.59
C SER A 630 17.14 25.23 -9.65
N THR A 631 17.10 24.19 -8.80
CA THR A 631 18.12 23.14 -8.70
C THR A 631 17.41 21.80 -8.87
N ASP A 632 18.01 20.90 -9.65
CA ASP A 632 17.48 19.55 -9.84
C ASP A 632 17.57 18.73 -8.54
N THR A 633 16.42 18.30 -8.03
CA THR A 633 16.29 17.54 -6.78
C THR A 633 15.33 16.36 -6.98
N PRO A 634 15.73 15.30 -7.69
CA PRO A 634 14.86 14.16 -8.05
C PRO A 634 14.40 13.31 -6.86
N HIS A 635 15.02 13.52 -5.69
CA HIS A 635 14.67 12.85 -4.44
C HIS A 635 13.52 13.54 -3.71
N LEU A 636 13.28 14.83 -3.97
CA LEU A 636 12.18 15.57 -3.36
C LEU A 636 10.85 14.91 -3.76
N ARG A 637 9.98 14.67 -2.78
CA ARG A 637 8.62 14.20 -3.02
C ARG A 637 7.66 15.36 -2.91
N VAL A 638 6.68 15.40 -3.79
CA VAL A 638 5.75 16.51 -3.93
C VAL A 638 4.36 15.95 -4.18
N LEU A 639 3.41 16.36 -3.36
CA LEU A 639 1.97 16.20 -3.62
C LEU A 639 1.39 17.57 -3.97
N ARG A 640 0.56 17.65 -5.01
CA ARG A 640 -0.20 18.85 -5.36
C ARG A 640 -1.69 18.63 -5.18
N LEU A 641 -2.31 19.47 -4.37
CA LEU A 641 -3.76 19.54 -4.20
C LEU A 641 -4.29 20.83 -4.83
N LYS A 642 -5.50 20.76 -5.38
CA LYS A 642 -6.19 21.90 -5.98
C LYS A 642 -7.59 22.05 -5.40
N ASN A 643 -7.97 23.29 -5.11
CA ASN A 643 -9.35 23.76 -4.98
C ASN A 643 -9.59 24.93 -5.95
N ASP A 644 -10.82 25.46 -6.02
CA ASP A 644 -11.22 26.45 -7.03
C ASP A 644 -10.36 27.72 -7.04
N THR A 645 -9.79 28.11 -5.90
CA THR A 645 -9.04 29.38 -5.72
C THR A 645 -7.66 29.20 -5.10
N GLU A 646 -7.25 27.97 -4.76
CA GLU A 646 -6.05 27.70 -3.97
C GLU A 646 -5.35 26.43 -4.45
N TYR A 647 -4.03 26.44 -4.41
CA TYR A 647 -3.21 25.24 -4.52
C TYR A 647 -2.55 24.94 -3.17
N ALA A 648 -2.33 23.65 -2.90
CA ALA A 648 -1.43 23.25 -1.84
C ALA A 648 -0.38 22.26 -2.33
N TYR A 649 0.82 22.40 -1.80
CA TYR A 649 1.97 21.57 -2.13
C TYR A 649 2.53 21.00 -0.84
N PHE A 650 2.50 19.68 -0.69
CA PHE A 650 3.22 19.02 0.40
C PHE A 650 4.57 18.54 -0.14
N PHE A 651 5.65 19.11 0.39
CA PHE A 651 7.01 18.76 0.07
C PHE A 651 7.58 17.87 1.16
N PHE A 652 8.22 16.77 0.79
CA PHE A 652 8.87 15.87 1.73
C PHE A 652 10.27 15.50 1.24
N ASN A 653 11.25 15.57 2.15
CA ASN A 653 12.62 15.15 1.90
C ASN A 653 12.85 13.72 2.43
N PRO A 654 12.84 12.67 1.56
CA PRO A 654 13.03 11.29 1.98
C PRO A 654 14.50 10.91 2.22
N GLU A 655 15.44 11.83 2.05
CA GLU A 655 16.86 11.59 2.35
C GLU A 655 17.09 11.61 3.87
N THR A 656 18.12 10.88 4.32
CA THR A 656 18.49 10.77 5.76
C THR A 656 19.73 11.58 6.13
N SER A 657 20.41 12.18 5.15
CA SER A 657 21.66 12.93 5.37
C SER A 657 21.78 14.22 4.56
N LEU A 658 20.97 14.40 3.52
CA LEU A 658 21.05 15.55 2.62
C LEU A 658 19.89 16.50 2.87
N THR A 659 20.22 17.78 3.07
CA THR A 659 19.22 18.87 3.10
C THR A 659 18.84 19.21 1.66
N VAL A 660 17.54 19.35 1.39
CA VAL A 660 17.05 19.99 0.17
C VAL A 660 17.21 21.49 0.34
N ASP A 661 17.94 22.12 -0.57
CA ASP A 661 18.12 23.57 -0.65
C ASP A 661 17.92 23.99 -2.12
N THR A 662 16.73 24.50 -2.42
CA THR A 662 16.31 24.87 -3.78
C THR A 662 15.31 26.02 -3.73
N GLN A 663 14.85 26.46 -4.90
CA GLN A 663 13.81 27.47 -5.02
C GLN A 663 12.68 26.98 -5.91
N VAL A 664 11.44 27.23 -5.50
CA VAL A 664 10.22 26.92 -6.27
C VAL A 664 9.80 28.16 -7.05
N CYS A 665 9.44 27.98 -8.32
CA CYS A 665 8.96 29.04 -9.19
C CYS A 665 7.45 28.89 -9.42
N PHE A 666 6.70 29.97 -9.21
CA PHE A 666 5.27 30.06 -9.51
C PHE A 666 5.00 31.18 -10.52
N GLU A 667 3.95 31.03 -11.32
CA GLU A 667 3.45 32.11 -12.17
C GLU A 667 2.74 33.18 -11.31
N GLY A 668 2.90 34.47 -11.66
CA GLY A 668 2.10 35.56 -11.08
C GLY A 668 2.48 36.09 -9.69
N ASN A 669 3.63 35.70 -9.11
CA ASN A 669 4.09 36.11 -7.76
C ASN A 669 3.01 35.94 -6.65
N PRO A 670 2.50 34.71 -6.43
CA PRO A 670 1.42 34.47 -5.48
C PRO A 670 1.83 34.69 -4.02
N THR A 671 0.85 34.79 -3.13
CA THR A 671 1.08 34.68 -1.68
C THR A 671 1.30 33.21 -1.33
N VAL A 672 2.41 32.92 -0.63
CA VAL A 672 2.75 31.56 -0.19
C VAL A 672 2.84 31.50 1.33
N ILE A 673 2.09 30.58 1.91
CA ILE A 673 2.04 30.32 3.35
C ILE A 673 2.53 28.90 3.59
N ALA A 674 3.66 28.76 4.28
CA ALA A 674 4.14 27.47 4.76
C ALA A 674 3.43 27.08 6.06
N TYR A 675 3.09 25.81 6.18
CA TYR A 675 2.51 25.18 7.35
C TYR A 675 3.38 24.01 7.77
N ASP A 676 4.00 24.14 8.94
CA ASP A 676 4.68 23.05 9.63
C ASP A 676 3.63 22.30 10.45
N GLY A 677 3.15 21.19 9.90
CA GLY A 677 2.16 20.34 10.55
C GLY A 677 2.67 19.74 11.87
N TRP A 678 3.98 19.54 12.02
CA TRP A 678 4.58 18.96 13.22
C TRP A 678 4.61 19.96 14.37
N LYS A 679 5.08 21.18 14.11
CA LYS A 679 5.08 22.32 15.05
C LYS A 679 3.71 22.98 15.20
N ASN A 680 2.77 22.65 14.29
CA ASN A 680 1.45 23.27 14.14
C ASN A 680 1.51 24.80 14.00
N LYS A 681 2.36 25.29 13.09
CA LYS A 681 2.62 26.73 12.89
C LYS A 681 2.64 27.11 11.42
N THR A 682 2.31 28.37 11.13
CA THR A 682 2.39 28.94 9.79
C THR A 682 3.44 30.04 9.70
N TYR A 683 4.00 30.19 8.49
CA TYR A 683 5.02 31.17 8.16
C TYR A 683 4.77 31.74 6.76
N GLY A 684 5.11 33.01 6.52
CA GLY A 684 5.11 33.57 5.17
C GLY A 684 6.37 33.15 4.40
N VAL A 685 6.21 32.72 3.16
CA VAL A 685 7.32 32.45 2.23
C VAL A 685 7.32 33.52 1.15
N TYR A 686 8.46 34.20 0.98
CA TYR A 686 8.54 35.36 0.10
C TYR A 686 9.51 35.11 -1.02
N ALA A 687 9.11 35.53 -2.23
CA ALA A 687 9.94 35.42 -3.40
C ALA A 687 11.12 36.40 -3.38
N SER A 688 12.28 35.93 -3.83
CA SER A 688 13.37 36.78 -4.33
C SER A 688 13.45 36.61 -5.83
N GLN A 689 13.26 37.70 -6.60
CA GLN A 689 13.24 37.67 -8.07
C GLN A 689 12.23 36.63 -8.66
N GLY A 690 11.06 36.48 -8.04
CA GLY A 690 10.02 35.53 -8.47
C GLY A 690 10.27 34.07 -8.08
N ARG A 691 11.24 33.80 -7.19
CA ARG A 691 11.60 32.46 -6.73
C ARG A 691 11.47 32.33 -5.21
N TYR A 692 10.78 31.29 -4.74
CA TYR A 692 10.48 31.07 -3.33
C TYR A 692 11.46 30.05 -2.73
N PRO A 693 12.17 30.37 -1.64
CA PRO A 693 13.15 29.46 -1.04
C PRO A 693 12.47 28.25 -0.39
N LEU A 694 12.98 27.05 -0.66
CA LEU A 694 12.59 25.81 -0.02
C LEU A 694 13.82 25.15 0.59
N MET A 695 13.85 25.08 1.93
CA MET A 695 14.88 24.37 2.68
C MET A 695 14.23 23.29 3.54
N LEU A 696 14.57 22.02 3.32
CA LEU A 696 14.04 20.89 4.07
C LEU A 696 15.16 20.00 4.59
N GLN A 697 15.22 19.87 5.91
CA GLN A 697 16.12 18.92 6.58
C GLN A 697 15.77 17.47 6.20
N PRO A 698 16.73 16.53 6.32
CA PRO A 698 16.48 15.11 6.12
C PRO A 698 15.26 14.61 6.90
N GLY A 699 14.35 13.87 6.26
CA GLY A 699 13.16 13.32 6.90
C GLY A 699 12.11 14.35 7.34
N CYS A 700 12.17 15.60 6.85
CA CYS A 700 11.18 16.63 7.14
C CYS A 700 10.26 16.91 5.95
N GLY A 701 9.00 17.22 6.25
CA GLY A 701 8.02 17.73 5.29
C GLY A 701 7.45 19.09 5.68
N ILE A 702 6.98 19.84 4.69
CA ILE A 702 6.31 21.14 4.84
C ILE A 702 5.16 21.25 3.84
N LEU A 703 4.01 21.80 4.26
CA LEU A 703 2.90 22.06 3.36
C LEU A 703 2.83 23.54 3.02
N TRP A 704 2.80 23.90 1.74
CA TRP A 704 2.62 25.28 1.28
C TRP A 704 1.21 25.46 0.74
N CYS A 705 0.49 26.45 1.24
CA CYS A 705 -0.74 26.95 0.64
C CYS A 705 -0.42 28.17 -0.23
N VAL A 706 -0.81 28.12 -1.50
CA VAL A 706 -0.51 29.13 -2.52
C VAL A 706 -1.81 29.78 -2.97
N LYS A 707 -1.87 31.11 -2.87
CA LYS A 707 -3.05 31.94 -3.19
C LYS A 707 -2.68 33.08 -4.12
N GLU A 708 -3.62 33.48 -4.98
CA GLU A 708 -3.41 34.66 -5.84
C GLU A 708 -3.24 35.95 -5.02
N TYR A 709 -4.06 36.13 -3.98
CA TYR A 709 -4.04 37.29 -3.08
C TYR A 709 -4.30 36.83 -1.65
N GLY A 710 -3.66 37.47 -0.67
CA GLY A 710 -3.88 37.18 0.75
C GLY A 710 -2.98 38.00 1.67
N ASP A 711 -3.24 37.88 2.97
CA ASP A 711 -2.47 38.56 4.01
C ASP A 711 -1.03 38.04 4.07
N THR A 712 -0.09 38.96 4.26
CA THR A 712 1.32 38.65 4.47
C THR A 712 1.55 38.19 5.92
N LEU A 713 2.06 36.97 6.10
CA LEU A 713 2.46 36.45 7.41
C LEU A 713 3.95 36.69 7.69
N PRO A 714 4.38 36.86 8.95
CA PRO A 714 5.79 36.96 9.28
C PRO A 714 6.59 35.79 8.71
N GLN A 715 7.80 36.10 8.21
CA GLN A 715 8.77 35.05 7.86
C GLN A 715 9.17 34.27 9.10
N GLU A 716 9.57 33.01 8.91
CA GLU A 716 10.32 32.31 9.94
C GLU A 716 11.62 33.08 10.18
N GLU A 717 11.87 33.43 11.44
CA GLU A 717 13.07 34.16 11.81
C GLU A 717 14.27 33.20 11.74
N VAL A 718 15.17 33.44 10.78
CA VAL A 718 16.40 32.65 10.68
C VAL A 718 17.31 33.01 11.85
N ARG A 719 17.55 32.05 12.73
CA ARG A 719 18.39 32.22 13.93
C ARG A 719 19.59 31.29 13.88
N GLU A 720 20.72 31.79 14.37
CA GLU A 720 21.96 31.03 14.43
C GLU A 720 21.94 30.07 15.62
N TRP A 721 22.21 28.80 15.35
CA TRP A 721 22.40 27.77 16.37
C TRP A 721 23.83 27.81 16.89
N LYS A 722 23.98 28.07 18.19
CA LYS A 722 25.29 28.14 18.85
C LYS A 722 25.56 26.88 19.65
N HIS A 723 26.82 26.44 19.68
CA HIS A 723 27.25 25.33 20.51
C HIS A 723 26.94 25.59 22.00
N PHE A 724 26.36 24.60 22.67
CA PHE A 724 25.98 24.66 24.07
C PHE A 724 26.69 23.57 24.87
N VAL A 725 27.35 23.98 25.95
CA VAL A 725 28.01 23.09 26.91
C VAL A 725 27.37 23.29 28.27
N SER A 726 26.80 22.22 28.83
CA SER A 726 26.25 22.24 30.18
C SER A 726 27.34 22.24 31.26
N GLY A 727 26.95 22.49 32.52
CA GLY A 727 27.74 22.02 33.67
C GLY A 727 27.67 20.50 33.84
N PRO A 728 28.08 19.96 35.00
CA PRO A 728 27.99 18.54 35.31
C PRO A 728 26.59 17.99 35.04
N VAL A 729 26.52 16.80 34.44
CA VAL A 729 25.27 16.15 34.05
C VAL A 729 25.09 14.86 34.82
N LYS A 730 24.00 14.77 35.57
CA LYS A 730 23.56 13.52 36.18
C LYS A 730 22.81 12.70 35.14
N VAL A 731 23.25 11.46 34.89
CA VAL A 731 22.61 10.54 33.95
C VAL A 731 22.05 9.34 34.70
N MET A 732 20.79 8.98 34.42
CA MET A 732 20.10 7.83 35.02
C MET A 732 19.47 6.97 33.93
N LEU A 733 19.70 5.66 33.97
CA LEU A 733 18.98 4.68 33.16
C LEU A 733 17.81 4.14 33.99
N ILE A 734 16.60 4.30 33.49
CA ILE A 734 15.35 3.96 34.18
C ILE A 734 14.60 2.90 33.39
N GLU A 735 14.32 1.76 34.00
CA GLU A 735 13.57 0.64 33.41
C GLU A 735 12.55 0.12 34.43
N GLY A 736 11.31 -0.16 33.99
CA GLY A 736 10.24 -0.59 34.91
C GLY A 736 9.96 0.39 36.05
N GLY A 737 10.19 1.69 35.84
CA GLY A 737 10.02 2.74 36.85
C GLY A 737 11.13 2.83 37.90
N SER A 738 12.22 2.06 37.77
CA SER A 738 13.34 2.07 38.71
C SER A 738 14.64 2.49 38.02
N THR A 739 15.47 3.29 38.71
CA THR A 739 16.82 3.61 38.26
C THR A 739 17.73 2.39 38.43
N ILE A 740 18.23 1.85 37.32
CA ILE A 740 19.12 0.67 37.32
C ILE A 740 20.61 1.04 37.25
N TYR A 741 20.91 2.26 36.80
CA TYR A 741 22.27 2.78 36.70
C TYR A 741 22.27 4.30 36.79
N GLU A 742 23.31 4.86 37.40
CA GLU A 742 23.52 6.30 37.54
C GLU A 742 25.01 6.62 37.33
N GLU A 743 25.29 7.72 36.62
CA GLU A 743 26.63 8.31 36.55
C GLU A 743 26.57 9.84 36.53
N GLU A 744 27.71 10.47 36.77
CA GLU A 744 27.89 11.91 36.63
C GLU A 744 28.94 12.22 35.58
N LEU A 745 28.55 12.94 34.53
CA LEU A 745 29.42 13.43 33.48
C LEU A 745 29.89 14.84 33.82
N GLN A 746 31.10 15.23 33.37
CA GLN A 746 31.61 16.57 33.61
C GLN A 746 30.84 17.65 32.84
N SER A 747 30.32 17.31 31.65
CA SER A 747 29.50 18.20 30.83
C SER A 747 28.76 17.43 29.73
N SER A 748 27.87 18.12 29.00
CA SER A 748 27.19 17.60 27.80
C SER A 748 28.12 17.21 26.65
N ASN A 749 29.41 17.58 26.69
CA ASN A 749 30.38 17.12 25.70
C ASN A 749 30.78 15.64 25.88
N GLU A 750 30.48 15.04 27.04
CA GLU A 750 30.79 13.63 27.35
C GLU A 750 29.62 12.68 27.06
N PHE A 751 28.54 13.20 26.47
CA PHE A 751 27.42 12.42 25.98
C PHE A 751 27.89 11.29 25.04
N LYS A 752 27.35 10.09 25.23
CA LYS A 752 27.85 8.85 24.65
C LYS A 752 26.72 7.85 24.39
N ASN A 753 26.99 6.89 23.49
CA ASN A 753 26.08 5.80 23.22
C ASN A 753 26.16 4.73 24.32
N TYR A 754 25.06 4.53 25.05
CA TYR A 754 24.98 3.58 26.17
C TYR A 754 24.82 2.12 25.74
N ALA A 755 24.51 1.84 24.47
CA ALA A 755 24.20 0.50 23.98
C ALA A 755 25.34 -0.51 24.18
N ARG A 756 26.60 -0.07 24.24
CA ARG A 756 27.73 -0.98 24.49
C ARG A 756 27.78 -1.47 25.93
N ALA A 757 27.48 -0.60 26.89
CA ALA A 757 27.48 -0.94 28.31
C ALA A 757 26.16 -1.63 28.72
N PHE A 758 25.05 -1.26 28.07
CA PHE A 758 23.70 -1.75 28.38
C PHE A 758 22.99 -2.27 27.13
N PRO A 759 23.48 -3.35 26.50
CA PRO A 759 23.05 -3.79 25.16
C PRO A 759 21.61 -4.31 25.06
N ARG A 760 20.92 -4.49 26.19
CA ARG A 760 19.54 -5.00 26.27
C ARG A 760 18.58 -4.02 26.97
N PHE A 761 19.04 -2.81 27.28
CA PHE A 761 18.21 -1.82 27.95
C PHE A 761 17.07 -1.35 27.04
N GLY A 762 15.85 -1.38 27.55
CA GLY A 762 14.61 -1.01 26.86
C GLY A 762 13.88 0.16 27.51
N GLY A 763 14.53 0.92 28.40
CA GLY A 763 13.89 1.97 29.19
C GLY A 763 14.08 3.41 28.68
N VAL A 764 14.18 4.33 29.64
CA VAL A 764 14.39 5.77 29.42
C VAL A 764 15.73 6.20 30.03
N ILE A 765 16.51 6.98 29.30
CA ILE A 765 17.72 7.64 29.81
C ILE A 765 17.38 9.07 30.18
N ARG A 766 17.60 9.44 31.44
CA ARG A 766 17.34 10.77 31.98
C ARG A 766 18.64 11.52 32.21
N TYR A 767 18.71 12.75 31.70
CA TYR A 767 19.82 13.67 31.85
C TYR A 767 19.36 14.89 32.66
N GLU A 768 20.04 15.21 33.75
CA GLU A 768 19.76 16.40 34.56
C GLU A 768 20.99 17.29 34.68
N PHE A 769 20.84 18.58 34.42
CA PHE A 769 21.89 19.57 34.62
C PHE A 769 21.31 20.97 34.85
N ASP A 770 22.14 21.84 35.42
CA ASP A 770 21.82 23.26 35.55
C ASP A 770 22.43 24.08 34.41
N TYR A 771 21.76 25.15 34.00
CA TYR A 771 22.34 26.16 33.13
C TYR A 771 21.92 27.58 33.52
N LYS A 772 22.70 28.58 33.12
CA LYS A 772 22.47 30.00 33.43
C LYS A 772 22.69 30.85 32.19
N LYS A 773 21.71 30.83 31.28
CA LYS A 773 21.61 31.69 30.09
C LYS A 773 20.14 31.78 29.65
N ASP A 774 19.76 32.86 29.00
CA ASP A 774 18.48 32.92 28.30
C ASP A 774 18.60 32.15 26.98
N ILE A 775 17.78 31.11 26.81
CA ILE A 775 17.71 30.34 25.56
C ILE A 775 16.26 30.33 25.07
N LYS A 776 16.09 30.54 23.77
CA LYS A 776 14.79 30.54 23.06
C LYS A 776 14.50 29.20 22.39
N ALA A 777 15.53 28.39 22.17
CA ALA A 777 15.39 27.03 21.68
C ALA A 777 16.59 26.18 22.09
N LEU A 778 16.37 24.87 22.25
CA LEU A 778 17.39 23.85 22.47
C LEU A 778 17.25 22.79 21.40
N ARG A 779 18.37 22.42 20.79
CA ARG A 779 18.46 21.33 19.82
C ARG A 779 19.43 20.29 20.32
N LEU A 780 18.95 19.06 20.38
CA LEU A 780 19.82 17.89 20.59
C LEU A 780 20.38 17.52 19.21
N GLY A 781 21.68 17.23 19.13
CA GLY A 781 22.30 16.64 17.95
C GLY A 781 21.78 15.21 17.72
N ALA A 782 22.68 14.25 17.52
CA ALA A 782 22.24 12.86 17.44
C ALA A 782 21.68 12.41 18.80
N ALA A 783 20.42 12.00 18.84
CA ALA A 783 19.74 11.46 20.03
C ALA A 783 18.81 10.32 19.57
N GLY A 784 18.92 9.16 20.22
CA GLY A 784 18.05 8.03 19.95
C GLY A 784 17.21 7.67 21.19
N GLU A 785 15.88 7.73 21.15
CA GLU A 785 15.07 7.95 19.94
C GLU A 785 13.86 8.88 20.09
N VAL A 786 13.24 8.96 21.28
CA VAL A 786 12.16 9.92 21.56
C VAL A 786 12.56 10.75 22.75
N SER A 787 12.64 12.07 22.60
CA SER A 787 13.11 12.96 23.67
C SER A 787 11.99 13.83 24.22
N ARG A 788 11.94 14.00 25.55
CA ARG A 788 11.09 14.98 26.22
C ARG A 788 11.95 15.92 27.05
N LEU A 789 11.63 17.20 27.01
CA LEU A 789 12.38 18.25 27.69
C LEU A 789 11.51 18.91 28.77
N TRP A 790 12.07 19.08 29.96
CA TRP A 790 11.53 19.97 30.98
C TRP A 790 12.57 21.00 31.39
N ILE A 791 12.11 22.22 31.64
CA ILE A 791 12.92 23.28 32.23
C ILE A 791 12.18 23.85 33.43
N ASP A 792 12.81 23.82 34.60
CA ASP A 792 12.21 24.17 35.90
C ASP A 792 10.88 23.44 36.17
N GLY A 793 10.76 22.21 35.67
CA GLY A 793 9.55 21.38 35.78
C GLY A 793 8.44 21.71 34.76
N ILE A 794 8.62 22.72 33.92
CA ILE A 794 7.69 23.05 32.82
C ILE A 794 8.00 22.14 31.64
N ASP A 795 7.01 21.39 31.16
CA ASP A 795 7.12 20.52 29.99
C ASP A 795 7.23 21.34 28.70
N MET A 796 8.36 21.22 28.02
CA MET A 796 8.64 21.85 26.72
C MET A 796 8.20 20.98 25.54
N GLY A 797 7.66 19.78 25.80
CA GLY A 797 7.13 18.86 24.80
C GLY A 797 8.06 17.71 24.45
N ILE A 798 7.64 16.92 23.46
CA ILE A 798 8.30 15.70 22.99
C ILE A 798 8.77 15.90 21.55
N GLU A 799 9.97 15.45 21.20
CA GLU A 799 10.49 15.41 19.83
C GLU A 799 10.95 14.00 19.45
N ILE A 800 10.69 13.63 18.19
CA ILE A 800 11.00 12.29 17.62
C ILE A 800 11.78 12.36 16.32
N ASN A 801 11.96 13.55 15.72
CA ASN A 801 12.65 13.66 14.43
C ASN A 801 14.00 14.33 14.63
N THR A 802 15.01 13.87 13.90
CA THR A 802 16.36 14.42 13.98
C THR A 802 16.48 15.64 13.05
N PRO A 803 17.00 16.78 13.54
CA PRO A 803 17.43 17.04 14.91
C PRO A 803 16.25 17.31 15.87
N HIS A 804 16.38 16.88 17.13
CA HIS A 804 15.33 17.08 18.13
C HIS A 804 15.34 18.54 18.59
N GLU A 805 14.34 19.33 18.19
CA GLU A 805 14.26 20.77 18.42
C GLU A 805 13.12 21.17 19.35
N PHE A 806 13.47 21.82 20.46
CA PHE A 806 12.51 22.33 21.43
C PHE A 806 12.48 23.85 21.38
N ALA A 807 11.30 24.41 21.15
CA ALA A 807 11.06 25.83 21.37
C ALA A 807 10.90 26.11 22.87
N ILE A 808 11.60 27.11 23.39
CA ILE A 808 11.62 27.44 24.81
C ILE A 808 10.98 28.80 25.00
N SER A 809 9.97 28.86 25.88
CA SER A 809 9.24 30.08 26.20
C SER A 809 8.70 30.02 27.62
N GLY A 810 8.34 31.18 28.18
CA GLY A 810 7.74 31.25 29.52
C GLY A 810 8.72 31.08 30.69
N LEU A 811 10.02 31.12 30.43
CA LEU A 811 11.06 31.06 31.48
C LEU A 811 11.41 32.45 32.03
N ARG A 812 11.86 32.47 33.28
CA ARG A 812 12.42 33.67 33.93
C ARG A 812 13.81 33.96 33.36
N GLN A 813 14.12 35.21 33.07
CA GLN A 813 15.43 35.61 32.54
C GLN A 813 16.50 35.72 33.65
N ASP A 814 17.76 35.58 33.27
CA ASP A 814 18.96 35.81 34.11
C ASP A 814 19.08 34.92 35.37
N VAL A 815 18.32 33.82 35.46
CA VAL A 815 18.37 32.86 36.56
C VAL A 815 19.02 31.54 36.15
N ARG A 816 19.34 30.72 37.14
CA ARG A 816 19.77 29.33 36.90
C ARG A 816 18.51 28.48 36.74
N HIS A 817 18.49 27.67 35.69
CA HIS A 817 17.40 26.77 35.34
C HIS A 817 17.85 25.32 35.47
N LYS A 818 16.96 24.46 35.95
CA LYS A 818 17.13 23.01 35.96
C LYS A 818 16.59 22.42 34.67
N VAL A 819 17.45 21.77 33.89
CA VAL A 819 17.06 21.02 32.69
C VAL A 819 16.92 19.55 33.03
N VAL A 820 15.85 18.95 32.55
CA VAL A 820 15.67 17.50 32.51
C VAL A 820 15.38 17.09 31.08
N ILE A 821 16.15 16.15 30.55
CA ILE A 821 15.91 15.54 29.25
C ILE A 821 15.71 14.05 29.48
N GLU A 822 14.58 13.51 29.05
CA GLU A 822 14.35 12.06 29.02
C GLU A 822 14.39 11.58 27.58
N VAL A 823 15.11 10.48 27.34
CA VAL A 823 15.24 9.85 26.03
C VAL A 823 14.78 8.41 26.12
N ALA A 824 13.61 8.10 25.56
CA ALA A 824 13.16 6.72 25.40
C ALA A 824 13.97 6.05 24.28
N VAL A 825 14.48 4.85 24.56
CA VAL A 825 15.40 4.15 23.66
C VAL A 825 14.65 3.31 22.63
N ASN A 826 15.33 2.99 21.53
CA ASN A 826 14.84 2.04 20.53
C ASN A 826 14.65 0.64 21.15
N GLN A 827 13.46 0.07 21.03
CA GLN A 827 13.10 -1.18 21.70
C GLN A 827 13.74 -2.42 21.04
N GLY A 828 14.25 -2.28 19.83
CA GLY A 828 15.01 -3.31 19.12
C GLY A 828 16.23 -3.80 19.91
N TYR A 829 16.82 -2.95 20.77
CA TYR A 829 17.92 -3.36 21.66
C TYR A 829 17.50 -4.44 22.66
N ALA A 830 16.32 -4.27 23.28
CA ALA A 830 15.78 -5.18 24.29
C ALA A 830 15.26 -6.46 23.65
N TYR A 831 14.32 -6.34 22.70
CA TYR A 831 13.58 -7.47 22.13
C TYR A 831 14.39 -8.29 21.12
N ARG A 832 15.04 -7.64 20.13
CA ARG A 832 15.81 -8.30 19.05
C ARG A 832 15.02 -9.40 18.33
N ASP A 833 13.80 -9.07 17.92
CA ASP A 833 12.95 -9.97 17.15
C ASP A 833 13.48 -10.17 15.71
N ARG A 834 12.88 -11.14 15.00
CA ARG A 834 13.28 -11.50 13.64
C ARG A 834 12.93 -10.45 12.57
N PHE A 835 11.95 -9.58 12.82
CA PHE A 835 11.51 -8.57 11.86
C PHE A 835 12.45 -7.36 11.87
N SER A 836 13.04 -7.07 13.04
CA SER A 836 14.01 -5.99 13.25
C SER A 836 15.33 -6.11 12.46
N VAL A 837 15.63 -7.27 11.85
CA VAL A 837 16.95 -7.58 11.28
C VAL A 837 17.38 -6.69 10.11
N ASN A 838 16.43 -6.07 9.41
CA ASN A 838 16.68 -5.21 8.25
C ASN A 838 16.73 -3.72 8.59
N LEU A 839 16.54 -3.34 9.86
CA LEU A 839 16.48 -1.95 10.29
C LEU A 839 17.75 -1.51 11.02
N LEU A 840 18.16 -0.28 10.75
CA LEU A 840 19.21 0.39 11.50
C LEU A 840 18.61 0.96 12.79
N MET A 841 19.21 0.65 13.94
CA MET A 841 18.80 1.23 15.23
C MET A 841 19.56 2.52 15.53
N SER A 842 18.83 3.53 16.01
CA SER A 842 19.37 4.79 16.51
C SER A 842 20.30 4.59 17.72
N PRO A 843 21.29 5.46 17.97
CA PRO A 843 22.15 5.38 19.16
C PRO A 843 21.35 5.40 20.47
N MET A 844 21.80 4.70 21.51
CA MET A 844 21.10 4.69 22.80
C MET A 844 21.48 5.93 23.63
N GLY A 845 20.55 6.90 23.73
CA GLY A 845 20.74 8.15 24.47
C GLY A 845 21.13 9.34 23.58
N ILE A 846 21.68 10.39 24.18
CA ILE A 846 22.18 11.59 23.50
C ILE A 846 23.67 11.41 23.16
N ILE A 847 24.05 11.74 21.93
CA ILE A 847 25.44 11.84 21.45
C ILE A 847 25.85 13.31 21.30
N GLY A 848 24.90 14.18 20.96
CA GLY A 848 25.12 15.62 20.82
C GLY A 848 25.66 16.02 19.44
N PRO A 849 26.25 17.22 19.31
CA PRO A 849 26.36 18.25 20.35
C PRO A 849 25.00 18.84 20.74
N LEU A 850 24.93 19.51 21.88
CA LEU A 850 23.80 20.39 22.18
C LEU A 850 24.02 21.74 21.50
N THR A 851 22.96 22.31 20.94
CA THR A 851 22.98 23.67 20.38
C THR A 851 21.78 24.46 20.85
N VAL A 852 21.94 25.78 20.98
CA VAL A 852 20.89 26.69 21.47
C VAL A 852 20.74 27.90 20.57
N ILE A 853 19.56 28.50 20.64
CA ILE A 853 19.31 29.86 20.17
C ILE A 853 19.19 30.76 21.41
N GLU A 854 19.95 31.85 21.45
CA GLU A 854 19.95 32.87 22.51
C GLU A 854 18.99 34.04 22.20
#